data_AF-A0A836F065-F1
#
_entry.id   AF-A0A836F065-F1
#
_cell.length_a   1.000
_cell.length_b   1.000
_cell.length_c   1.000
_cell.angle_alpha   90.00
_cell.angle_beta   90.00
_cell.angle_gamma   90.00
#
_symmetry.space_group_name_H-M   'P 1'
#
loop_
_entity.id
_entity.type
_entity.pdbx_description
1 polymer ?
#
loop_
_entity_poly.entity_id
_entity_poly.type
_entity_poly.pdbx_seq_one_letter_code
_entity_poly.pdbx_strand_id
1 'polypeptide(L)'
;MTMRCRASSIVVTIALLVVLLDSTIAINDKLRVAYQWKQIDYEWPSNDIKRLFPDYKQEDNLPLGLEMAGDRLFITVPRWRQGVAASLNYIKLNDTNDSPPLIPYPSWEAHQYGAAGVPEIVSTFRVRADRCNRLWVLDTGLTDILGSPEQQAPPALIVYDLMTDRVLRKYVIPSDQRTTDSLFANIAVEDYSCEDSYGYLGDLGGPGLVRSDAKFYSSCCLSQGGEFKVSGISFQWNDGLFGMALAPTDDGYSTMYYHPLSSGMEFSVSTRLLRDAQRASAAETSHEFQTLGSRGPNGQSSVSFLDPKTGVLFYALTNLNTIACWRPQNKFSVQQQGYVYQDNITMVFPNDLKIDRNGNLWILSDRLPIFMYSQLDLRDYNFRILTGSSEQLIMGTVCDSTYTTTTIYNHRDHMDHMDHMDHMDHINRIDHKDHTMSLTPRIGNFASFMKIEIATVLLLTCLNPDNQNSNILLLHVQNYRTKYTVYLGKTFVFIYLGEVKKIFNMSKTSTIPGLAYLPARDNPSKTAMGFINARKKVDGAEGLWRIENKLYDLETFMKSHPGGSEWIWITKGTDITELFEAHHITDKAEQLLPKFYVREAATPRSVPLTFLPDGFYRTFKRRATEALNGVNFHKSSTTTNLITDSLVTVTFALSLMAAFVHSYVILSLASLFLTWTTNAAHNYFHMRDNFRMYYFDLSMLSSKNFRITHAMSHHMYPNTIWDYEMYVVEPFVQWMPRKDKSYLMGMISKIISPIVWMLMYIIEGIKRYYLVYTEYGVFEFRDFIPFLLPISMSLVAPKILIALKLWLIMLLISSTLFGLIGFNAAHHHPDIFHDGDIYRNDMDWGLLELDAVRDRVDIDKSLFLIITHYGSHTLHHLLPTVDHHYLPLCVPAFLKTCEEFNVSPDKWTQWKLLKGQFRQIMRTEVKKNHR
;
A
#
# COMPACT_ATOMS: atom_id res chain seq x y z
N MET A 1 -50.80 22.37 11.75
CA MET A 1 -50.79 21.06 11.05
C MET A 1 -49.60 21.07 10.09
N THR A 2 -48.71 20.07 10.24
CA THR A 2 -47.64 19.64 9.30
C THR A 2 -46.49 20.61 8.91
N MET A 3 -45.50 20.75 9.81
CA MET A 3 -44.07 20.83 9.43
C MET A 3 -43.30 19.73 10.19
N ARG A 4 -43.64 18.48 9.91
CA ARG A 4 -42.86 17.29 10.24
C ARG A 4 -42.75 16.51 8.93
N CYS A 5 -41.58 16.53 8.29
CA CYS A 5 -41.09 15.63 7.23
C CYS A 5 -40.11 16.36 6.29
N ARG A 6 -38.93 16.77 6.79
CA ARG A 6 -37.77 17.09 5.93
C ARG A 6 -36.41 16.67 6.50
N ALA A 7 -36.29 16.45 7.82
CA ALA A 7 -35.07 15.87 8.41
C ALA A 7 -34.93 14.35 8.18
N SER A 8 -36.07 13.65 8.01
CA SER A 8 -36.07 12.20 7.76
C SER A 8 -35.58 11.83 6.36
N SER A 9 -35.71 12.70 5.35
CA SER A 9 -35.22 12.38 3.99
C SER A 9 -33.69 12.38 3.90
N ILE A 10 -32.97 13.20 4.66
CA ILE A 10 -31.49 13.18 4.60
C ILE A 10 -30.93 11.99 5.37
N VAL A 11 -31.52 11.65 6.53
CA VAL A 11 -31.15 10.44 7.28
C VAL A 11 -31.56 9.17 6.54
N VAL A 12 -32.69 9.16 5.83
CA VAL A 12 -33.11 8.04 4.96
C VAL A 12 -32.30 7.99 3.67
N THR A 13 -31.84 9.11 3.11
CA THR A 13 -30.95 9.13 1.94
C THR A 13 -29.52 8.73 2.31
N ILE A 14 -29.05 9.05 3.52
CA ILE A 14 -27.77 8.58 4.06
C ILE A 14 -27.87 7.11 4.51
N ALA A 15 -28.99 6.69 5.10
CA ALA A 15 -29.24 5.27 5.40
C ALA A 15 -29.46 4.45 4.11
N LEU A 16 -30.07 5.01 3.07
CA LEU A 16 -30.13 4.42 1.74
C LEU A 16 -28.78 4.46 1.04
N LEU A 17 -27.92 5.46 1.26
CA LEU A 17 -26.52 5.43 0.79
C LEU A 17 -25.69 4.40 1.55
N VAL A 18 -25.97 4.16 2.84
CA VAL A 18 -25.33 3.11 3.65
C VAL A 18 -25.88 1.71 3.27
N VAL A 19 -27.17 1.60 2.91
CA VAL A 19 -27.80 0.36 2.40
C VAL A 19 -27.50 0.13 0.91
N LEU A 20 -27.23 1.17 0.11
CA LEU A 20 -26.74 1.10 -1.27
C LEU A 20 -25.22 0.91 -1.32
N LEU A 21 -24.49 1.31 -0.27
CA LEU A 21 -23.11 0.87 -0.01
C LEU A 21 -23.05 -0.59 0.45
N ASP A 22 -24.15 -1.14 0.96
CA ASP A 22 -24.35 -2.58 1.22
C ASP A 22 -24.72 -3.37 -0.05
N SER A 23 -24.63 -2.77 -1.24
CA SER A 23 -24.72 -3.48 -2.53
C SER A 23 -23.56 -3.21 -3.48
N THR A 24 -22.55 -2.42 -3.09
CA THR A 24 -21.38 -2.15 -3.98
C THR A 24 -20.02 -2.00 -3.28
N ILE A 25 -19.88 -2.36 -2.00
CA ILE A 25 -18.55 -2.76 -1.47
C ILE A 25 -18.68 -4.15 -0.89
N ALA A 26 -18.98 -5.12 -1.76
CA ALA A 26 -18.21 -6.35 -1.67
C ALA A 26 -16.76 -5.90 -1.88
N ILE A 27 -15.89 -6.10 -0.88
CA ILE A 27 -14.49 -6.34 -1.17
C ILE A 27 -14.55 -7.44 -2.23
N ASN A 28 -14.28 -7.10 -3.49
CA ASN A 28 -14.14 -8.13 -4.49
C ASN A 28 -12.78 -8.75 -4.16
N ASP A 29 -12.76 -9.65 -3.18
CA ASP A 29 -11.71 -10.65 -3.02
C ASP A 29 -11.73 -11.41 -4.34
N LYS A 30 -11.00 -10.88 -5.32
CA LYS A 30 -11.03 -11.39 -6.70
C LYS A 30 -10.59 -12.86 -6.74
N LEU A 31 -9.79 -13.27 -5.73
CA LEU A 31 -9.52 -14.66 -5.38
C LEU A 31 -10.14 -14.98 -4.02
N ARG A 32 -10.93 -16.06 -3.97
CA ARG A 32 -11.42 -16.65 -2.73
C ARG A 32 -10.60 -17.88 -2.37
N VAL A 33 -10.46 -18.18 -1.08
CA VAL A 33 -9.96 -19.48 -0.63
C VAL A 33 -11.03 -20.52 -0.95
N ALA A 34 -10.70 -21.49 -1.82
CA ALA A 34 -11.57 -22.61 -2.15
C ALA A 34 -11.39 -23.75 -1.14
N TYR A 35 -10.14 -24.04 -0.78
CA TYR A 35 -9.79 -25.09 0.18
C TYR A 35 -8.56 -24.66 0.99
N GLN A 36 -8.44 -25.17 2.20
CA GLN A 36 -7.32 -24.87 3.10
C GLN A 36 -7.07 -26.03 4.06
N TRP A 37 -5.80 -26.29 4.39
CA TRP A 37 -5.40 -27.36 5.30
C TRP A 37 -4.37 -26.84 6.29
N LYS A 38 -4.56 -27.22 7.56
CA LYS A 38 -3.50 -27.09 8.57
C LYS A 38 -2.45 -28.17 8.38
N GLN A 39 -2.93 -29.38 8.13
CA GLN A 39 -2.16 -30.56 7.80
C GLN A 39 -2.95 -31.35 6.75
N ILE A 40 -2.24 -31.98 5.81
CA ILE A 40 -2.86 -32.88 4.85
C ILE A 40 -3.20 -34.20 5.55
N ASP A 41 -4.37 -34.76 5.26
CA ASP A 41 -4.72 -36.14 5.62
C ASP A 41 -5.41 -36.80 4.44
N TYR A 42 -5.58 -38.12 4.52
CA TYR A 42 -6.12 -38.95 3.45
C TYR A 42 -7.46 -39.57 3.82
N GLU A 43 -8.27 -39.88 2.83
CA GLU A 43 -9.54 -40.59 3.03
C GLU A 43 -9.25 -42.09 3.23
N TRP A 44 -8.92 -42.47 4.47
CA TRP A 44 -8.59 -43.83 4.85
C TRP A 44 -9.84 -44.74 4.80
N PRO A 45 -9.88 -45.80 3.97
CA PRO A 45 -11.04 -46.69 3.89
C PRO A 45 -11.26 -47.50 5.18
N SER A 46 -10.17 -47.84 5.86
CA SER A 46 -10.17 -48.53 7.15
C SER A 46 -8.83 -48.37 7.87
N ASN A 47 -8.81 -48.66 9.16
CA ASN A 47 -7.57 -48.73 9.94
C ASN A 47 -6.61 -49.82 9.42
N ASP A 48 -7.12 -50.86 8.76
CA ASP A 48 -6.28 -51.93 8.20
C ASP A 48 -5.52 -51.46 6.97
N ILE A 49 -6.15 -50.67 6.09
CA ILE A 49 -5.45 -50.02 4.97
C ILE A 49 -4.41 -49.03 5.50
N LYS A 50 -4.73 -48.26 6.55
CA LYS A 50 -3.78 -47.34 7.17
C LYS A 50 -2.53 -48.04 7.71
N ARG A 51 -2.66 -49.27 8.24
CA ARG A 51 -1.53 -50.09 8.71
C ARG A 51 -0.60 -50.56 7.60
N LEU A 52 -1.04 -50.54 6.33
CA LEU A 52 -0.19 -50.84 5.18
C LEU A 52 0.82 -49.72 4.88
N PHE A 53 0.68 -48.57 5.52
CA PHE A 53 1.58 -47.42 5.41
C PHE A 53 2.19 -47.10 6.79
N PRO A 54 3.06 -47.98 7.33
CA PRO A 54 3.56 -47.88 8.70
C PRO A 54 4.40 -46.62 8.95
N ASP A 55 5.02 -46.07 7.92
CA ASP A 55 5.86 -44.87 8.01
C ASP A 55 5.05 -43.57 7.91
N TYR A 56 3.74 -43.64 7.67
CA TYR A 56 2.89 -42.45 7.50
C TYR A 56 2.99 -41.50 8.69
N LYS A 57 3.34 -40.25 8.39
CA LYS A 57 3.36 -39.13 9.33
C LYS A 57 2.65 -37.96 8.69
N GLN A 58 1.56 -37.53 9.30
CA GLN A 58 0.72 -36.47 8.76
C GLN A 58 1.52 -35.18 8.45
N GLU A 59 2.43 -34.81 9.34
CA GLU A 59 3.29 -33.63 9.25
C GLU A 59 4.28 -33.63 8.07
N ASP A 60 4.52 -34.77 7.44
CA ASP A 60 5.44 -34.91 6.30
C ASP A 60 4.79 -34.59 4.94
N ASN A 61 3.48 -34.31 4.93
CA ASN A 61 2.69 -34.17 3.70
C ASN A 61 2.52 -32.71 3.28
N LEU A 62 3.34 -32.26 2.33
CA LEU A 62 3.25 -30.94 1.71
C LEU A 62 2.69 -31.04 0.29
N PRO A 63 1.55 -30.39 -0.02
CA PRO A 63 1.02 -30.34 -1.38
C PRO A 63 1.87 -29.41 -2.25
N LEU A 64 2.18 -29.81 -3.49
CA LEU A 64 3.11 -29.07 -4.35
C LEU A 64 2.51 -28.62 -5.71
N GLY A 65 1.59 -29.40 -6.28
CA GLY A 65 0.99 -29.11 -7.59
C GLY A 65 -0.53 -29.33 -7.59
N LEU A 66 -1.22 -28.63 -8.49
CA LEU A 66 -2.67 -28.80 -8.70
C LEU A 66 -3.06 -28.92 -10.18
N GLU A 67 -4.18 -29.56 -10.46
CA GLU A 67 -4.81 -29.57 -11.78
C GLU A 67 -6.31 -29.92 -11.69
N MET A 68 -7.13 -29.29 -12.52
CA MET A 68 -8.57 -29.54 -12.55
C MET A 68 -8.92 -30.42 -13.75
N ALA A 69 -9.65 -31.52 -13.51
CA ALA A 69 -10.24 -32.29 -14.60
C ALA A 69 -11.60 -32.88 -14.20
N GLY A 70 -12.64 -32.51 -14.95
CA GLY A 70 -14.02 -32.91 -14.63
C GLY A 70 -14.47 -32.34 -13.28
N ASP A 71 -14.93 -33.22 -12.39
CA ASP A 71 -15.32 -32.90 -11.01
C ASP A 71 -14.18 -33.07 -9.99
N ARG A 72 -12.96 -33.36 -10.46
CA ARG A 72 -11.79 -33.65 -9.63
C ARG A 72 -10.79 -32.50 -9.65
N LEU A 73 -10.28 -32.14 -8.48
CA LEU A 73 -9.11 -31.30 -8.29
C LEU A 73 -7.96 -32.19 -7.83
N PHE A 74 -7.03 -32.47 -8.73
CA PHE A 74 -5.83 -33.23 -8.45
C PHE A 74 -4.85 -32.42 -7.62
N ILE A 75 -4.25 -33.05 -6.63
CA ILE A 75 -3.27 -32.46 -5.71
C ILE A 75 -2.10 -33.44 -5.58
N THR A 76 -0.90 -32.96 -5.87
CA THR A 76 0.33 -33.75 -5.72
C THR A 76 0.94 -33.52 -4.35
N VAL A 77 1.41 -34.59 -3.71
CA VAL A 77 2.14 -34.56 -2.44
C VAL A 77 3.45 -35.34 -2.68
N PRO A 78 4.51 -34.67 -3.13
CA PRO A 78 5.78 -35.34 -3.41
C PRO A 78 6.37 -35.95 -2.14
N ARG A 79 7.14 -37.04 -2.28
CA ARG A 79 7.81 -37.71 -1.15
C ARG A 79 9.06 -36.93 -0.71
N TRP A 80 8.86 -35.68 -0.29
CA TRP A 80 9.88 -34.85 0.34
C TRP A 80 10.45 -35.50 1.59
N ARG A 81 9.62 -36.26 2.31
CA ARG A 81 9.96 -37.06 3.47
C ARG A 81 9.28 -38.43 3.36
N GLN A 82 9.78 -39.41 4.11
CA GLN A 82 9.27 -40.78 4.08
C GLN A 82 7.79 -40.93 4.49
N GLY A 83 7.27 -40.03 5.34
CA GLY A 83 5.93 -40.14 5.91
C GLY A 83 4.75 -39.83 4.97
N VAL A 84 4.99 -39.69 3.67
CA VAL A 84 3.94 -39.47 2.67
C VAL A 84 3.28 -40.79 2.28
N ALA A 85 1.95 -40.89 2.41
CA ALA A 85 1.24 -42.14 2.09
C ALA A 85 1.02 -42.30 0.58
N ALA A 86 0.41 -41.29 -0.05
CA ALA A 86 0.09 -41.29 -1.47
C ALA A 86 0.49 -39.95 -2.13
N SER A 87 1.16 -40.04 -3.28
CA SER A 87 1.79 -38.89 -3.90
C SER A 87 0.95 -38.18 -4.96
N LEU A 88 0.00 -38.88 -5.57
CA LEU A 88 -0.97 -38.33 -6.49
C LEU A 88 -2.36 -38.57 -5.92
N ASN A 89 -3.11 -37.50 -5.75
CA ASN A 89 -4.40 -37.52 -5.09
C ASN A 89 -5.38 -36.59 -5.79
N TYR A 90 -6.65 -36.65 -5.40
CA TYR A 90 -7.64 -35.63 -5.75
C TYR A 90 -8.63 -35.39 -4.62
N ILE A 91 -9.34 -34.28 -4.74
CA ILE A 91 -10.57 -33.99 -4.00
C ILE A 91 -11.71 -33.71 -4.99
N LYS A 92 -12.95 -33.75 -4.52
CA LYS A 92 -14.11 -33.39 -5.35
C LYS A 92 -14.32 -31.87 -5.32
N LEU A 93 -14.50 -31.25 -6.48
CA LEU A 93 -14.69 -29.80 -6.63
C LEU A 93 -15.98 -29.28 -5.98
N ASN A 94 -16.94 -30.17 -5.69
CA ASN A 94 -18.19 -29.84 -5.01
C ASN A 94 -18.21 -30.21 -3.52
N ASP A 95 -17.06 -30.56 -2.94
CA ASP A 95 -16.95 -30.83 -1.51
C ASP A 95 -17.31 -29.57 -0.71
N THR A 96 -18.10 -29.74 0.34
CA THR A 96 -18.54 -28.67 1.25
C THR A 96 -17.57 -28.45 2.41
N ASN A 97 -16.62 -29.35 2.61
CA ASN A 97 -15.58 -29.22 3.62
C ASN A 97 -14.48 -28.29 3.10
N ASP A 98 -14.04 -27.35 3.94
CA ASP A 98 -12.93 -26.46 3.63
C ASP A 98 -11.58 -27.19 3.65
N SER A 99 -11.48 -28.33 4.37
CA SER A 99 -10.28 -29.17 4.51
C SER A 99 -10.58 -30.64 4.16
N PRO A 100 -10.97 -30.95 2.91
CA PRO A 100 -11.34 -32.32 2.55
C PRO A 100 -10.11 -33.24 2.57
N PRO A 101 -10.24 -34.48 3.07
CA PRO A 101 -9.15 -35.45 3.02
C PRO A 101 -8.85 -35.82 1.55
N LEU A 102 -7.58 -36.12 1.26
CA LEU A 102 -7.13 -36.45 -0.08
C LEU A 102 -7.48 -37.90 -0.44
N ILE A 103 -7.97 -38.11 -1.66
CA ILE A 103 -8.28 -39.43 -2.21
C ILE A 103 -7.12 -39.88 -3.11
N PRO A 104 -6.40 -40.97 -2.79
CA PRO A 104 -5.31 -41.46 -3.63
C PRO A 104 -5.77 -41.85 -5.03
N TYR A 105 -4.98 -41.47 -6.03
CA TYR A 105 -5.25 -41.73 -7.43
C TYR A 105 -4.15 -42.57 -8.10
N PRO A 106 -4.51 -43.55 -8.94
CA PRO A 106 -5.88 -44.03 -9.20
C PRO A 106 -6.46 -44.88 -8.06
N SER A 107 -5.59 -45.37 -7.16
CA SER A 107 -5.95 -46.26 -6.06
C SER A 107 -4.87 -46.24 -4.97
N TRP A 108 -5.13 -46.85 -3.81
CA TRP A 108 -4.12 -46.99 -2.74
C TRP A 108 -2.96 -47.90 -3.17
N GLU A 109 -3.26 -48.93 -3.94
CA GLU A 109 -2.32 -49.94 -4.43
C GLU A 109 -1.24 -49.31 -5.33
N ALA A 110 -1.58 -48.25 -6.07
CA ALA A 110 -0.64 -47.54 -6.92
C ALA A 110 0.48 -46.81 -6.14
N HIS A 111 0.29 -46.55 -4.84
CA HIS A 111 1.23 -45.86 -3.95
C HIS A 111 1.88 -46.76 -2.91
N GLN A 112 1.45 -48.02 -2.80
CA GLN A 112 1.86 -48.92 -1.73
C GLN A 112 3.17 -49.63 -2.06
N TYR A 113 4.12 -49.57 -1.12
CA TYR A 113 5.29 -50.45 -1.14
C TYR A 113 4.86 -51.84 -0.66
N GLY A 114 4.85 -52.82 -1.58
CA GLY A 114 4.45 -54.20 -1.31
C GLY A 114 5.59 -55.20 -1.52
N ALA A 115 5.30 -56.50 -1.40
CA ALA A 115 6.26 -57.58 -1.67
C ALA A 115 6.77 -57.61 -3.13
N ALA A 116 6.13 -56.89 -4.04
CA ALA A 116 6.44 -56.80 -5.47
C ALA A 116 7.47 -55.72 -5.85
N GLY A 117 7.92 -54.89 -4.91
CA GLY A 117 8.94 -53.85 -5.15
C GLY A 117 8.37 -52.43 -5.23
N VAL A 118 8.95 -51.61 -6.12
CA VAL A 118 8.70 -50.17 -6.30
C VAL A 118 7.25 -49.90 -6.78
N PRO A 119 6.52 -48.95 -6.19
CA PRO A 119 5.13 -48.65 -6.56
C PRO A 119 4.99 -48.10 -7.99
N GLU A 120 3.76 -48.12 -8.52
CA GLU A 120 3.43 -47.56 -9.84
C GLU A 120 3.76 -46.07 -9.93
N ILE A 121 3.40 -45.35 -8.84
CA ILE A 121 3.70 -43.94 -8.58
C ILE A 121 4.60 -43.86 -7.35
N VAL A 122 5.80 -43.31 -7.54
CA VAL A 122 6.74 -43.06 -6.44
C VAL A 122 6.52 -41.68 -5.86
N SER A 123 6.82 -40.62 -6.61
CA SER A 123 6.76 -39.24 -6.13
C SER A 123 6.40 -38.26 -7.25
N THR A 124 5.11 -37.92 -7.34
CA THR A 124 4.58 -36.99 -8.33
C THR A 124 4.87 -35.55 -7.94
N PHE A 125 5.49 -34.78 -8.84
CA PHE A 125 5.77 -33.36 -8.63
C PHE A 125 4.70 -32.45 -9.25
N ARG A 126 4.38 -32.69 -10.53
CA ARG A 126 3.40 -31.91 -11.31
C ARG A 126 2.54 -32.82 -12.16
N VAL A 127 1.33 -32.34 -12.41
CA VAL A 127 0.36 -33.00 -13.28
C VAL A 127 -0.22 -32.00 -14.27
N ARG A 128 -0.68 -32.49 -15.42
CA ARG A 128 -1.42 -31.72 -16.42
C ARG A 128 -2.55 -32.52 -17.02
N ALA A 129 -3.73 -31.93 -17.05
CA ALA A 129 -4.89 -32.50 -17.73
C ALA A 129 -4.98 -31.87 -19.12
N ASP A 130 -5.10 -32.69 -20.14
CA ASP A 130 -5.27 -32.22 -21.51
C ASP A 130 -6.74 -32.19 -21.94
N ARG A 131 -7.01 -31.68 -23.14
CA ARG A 131 -8.35 -31.63 -23.73
C ARG A 131 -8.94 -33.01 -24.03
N CYS A 132 -8.12 -34.05 -24.07
CA CYS A 132 -8.47 -35.41 -24.43
C CYS A 132 -8.86 -36.25 -23.21
N ASN A 133 -9.02 -35.62 -22.04
CA ASN A 133 -9.27 -36.28 -20.76
C ASN A 133 -8.16 -37.27 -20.40
N ARG A 134 -6.90 -36.89 -20.65
CA ARG A 134 -5.74 -37.62 -20.16
C ARG A 134 -5.03 -36.80 -19.08
N LEU A 135 -4.60 -37.48 -18.02
CA LEU A 135 -3.79 -36.89 -16.96
C LEU A 135 -2.33 -37.30 -17.16
N TRP A 136 -1.50 -36.30 -17.45
CA TRP A 136 -0.06 -36.43 -17.56
C TRP A 136 0.57 -36.22 -16.19
N VAL A 137 1.30 -37.20 -15.71
CA VAL A 137 1.83 -37.29 -14.35
C VAL A 137 3.34 -37.38 -14.41
N LEU A 138 4.03 -36.37 -13.87
CA LEU A 138 5.47 -36.31 -13.80
C LEU A 138 5.95 -36.90 -12.46
N ASP A 139 6.47 -38.12 -12.51
CA ASP A 139 6.99 -38.86 -11.38
C ASP A 139 8.53 -38.77 -11.35
N THR A 140 9.09 -38.32 -10.23
CA THR A 140 10.54 -38.17 -10.08
C THR A 140 11.23 -39.49 -9.75
N GLY A 141 10.49 -40.48 -9.26
CA GLY A 141 11.07 -41.74 -8.80
C GLY A 141 11.92 -41.63 -7.53
N LEU A 142 11.95 -40.46 -6.89
CA LEU A 142 12.74 -40.18 -5.69
C LEU A 142 11.88 -40.30 -4.42
N THR A 143 12.53 -40.68 -3.33
CA THR A 143 11.96 -40.72 -1.99
C THR A 143 12.86 -39.99 -1.01
N ASP A 144 12.27 -39.46 0.07
CA ASP A 144 12.97 -38.74 1.15
C ASP A 144 13.88 -37.60 0.66
N ILE A 145 13.36 -36.80 -0.27
CA ILE A 145 14.12 -35.79 -1.03
C ILE A 145 14.81 -34.73 -0.14
N LEU A 146 14.27 -34.42 1.04
CA LEU A 146 14.91 -33.49 2.00
C LEU A 146 15.85 -34.18 2.99
N GLY A 147 15.70 -35.49 3.18
CA GLY A 147 16.46 -36.29 4.14
C GLY A 147 17.63 -36.96 3.45
N SER A 148 17.48 -38.24 3.16
CA SER A 148 18.44 -39.05 2.40
C SER A 148 17.80 -39.48 1.07
N PRO A 149 17.93 -38.66 0.00
CA PRO A 149 17.29 -38.93 -1.27
C PRO A 149 17.65 -40.30 -1.84
N GLU A 150 16.64 -41.11 -2.12
CA GLU A 150 16.81 -42.43 -2.69
C GLU A 150 16.00 -42.58 -3.99
N GLN A 151 16.68 -42.93 -5.08
CA GLN A 151 16.08 -43.14 -6.40
C GLN A 151 15.53 -44.57 -6.50
N GLN A 152 14.23 -44.73 -6.26
CA GLN A 152 13.53 -46.02 -6.33
C GLN A 152 13.26 -46.47 -7.77
N ALA A 153 12.91 -45.53 -8.65
CA ALA A 153 12.72 -45.77 -10.08
C ALA A 153 13.32 -44.60 -10.89
N PRO A 154 13.68 -44.78 -12.18
CA PRO A 154 14.03 -43.63 -13.01
C PRO A 154 12.82 -42.69 -13.18
N PRO A 155 13.04 -41.37 -13.36
CA PRO A 155 11.95 -40.43 -13.54
C PRO A 155 11.14 -40.77 -14.79
N ALA A 156 9.83 -40.61 -14.72
CA ALA A 156 8.91 -41.06 -15.76
C ALA A 156 7.72 -40.13 -15.93
N LEU A 157 7.20 -40.09 -17.15
CA LEU A 157 5.95 -39.45 -17.50
C LEU A 157 4.88 -40.53 -17.68
N ILE A 158 3.90 -40.56 -16.78
CA ILE A 158 2.79 -41.51 -16.79
C ILE A 158 1.54 -40.79 -17.30
N VAL A 159 0.80 -41.41 -18.23
CA VAL A 159 -0.42 -40.85 -18.80
C VAL A 159 -1.58 -41.76 -18.42
N TYR A 160 -2.54 -41.22 -17.67
CA TYR A 160 -3.77 -41.91 -17.32
C TYR A 160 -4.92 -41.45 -18.20
N ASP A 161 -5.83 -42.37 -18.49
CA ASP A 161 -7.16 -42.06 -19.01
C ASP A 161 -8.06 -41.64 -17.84
N LEU A 162 -8.53 -40.40 -17.82
CA LEU A 162 -9.39 -39.89 -16.74
C LEU A 162 -10.82 -40.46 -16.78
N MET A 163 -11.20 -41.17 -17.85
CA MET A 163 -12.50 -41.83 -17.94
C MET A 163 -12.49 -43.22 -17.29
N THR A 164 -11.36 -43.93 -17.39
CA THR A 164 -11.22 -45.31 -16.90
C THR A 164 -10.27 -45.45 -15.71
N ASP A 165 -9.54 -44.38 -15.37
CA ASP A 165 -8.51 -44.32 -14.34
C ASP A 165 -7.40 -45.37 -14.51
N ARG A 166 -7.07 -45.67 -15.77
CA ARG A 166 -6.04 -46.64 -16.16
C ARG A 166 -4.88 -45.97 -16.86
N VAL A 167 -3.68 -46.54 -16.69
CA VAL A 167 -2.47 -46.13 -17.40
C VAL A 167 -2.64 -46.41 -18.90
N LEU A 168 -2.53 -45.35 -19.71
CA LEU A 168 -2.44 -45.43 -21.18
C LEU A 168 -0.99 -45.61 -21.63
N ARG A 169 -0.06 -44.90 -20.99
CA ARG A 169 1.35 -44.89 -21.37
C ARG A 169 2.22 -44.54 -20.18
N LYS A 170 3.38 -45.20 -20.08
CA LYS A 170 4.47 -44.81 -19.17
C LYS A 170 5.74 -44.63 -20.00
N TYR A 171 6.25 -43.41 -20.03
CA TYR A 171 7.50 -43.06 -20.69
C TYR A 171 8.57 -42.83 -19.64
N VAL A 172 9.52 -43.76 -19.55
CA VAL A 172 10.68 -43.62 -18.66
C VAL A 172 11.70 -42.72 -19.33
N ILE A 173 12.15 -41.67 -18.64
CA ILE A 173 13.11 -40.72 -19.20
C ILE A 173 14.47 -41.42 -19.36
N PRO A 174 15.00 -41.52 -20.60
CA PRO A 174 16.26 -42.19 -20.87
C PRO A 174 17.45 -41.60 -20.12
N SER A 175 18.46 -42.42 -19.79
CA SER A 175 19.63 -42.00 -19.03
C SER A 175 20.49 -40.97 -19.74
N ASP A 176 20.57 -41.01 -21.07
CA ASP A 176 21.25 -40.04 -21.92
C ASP A 176 20.53 -38.67 -21.95
N GLN A 177 19.26 -38.64 -21.54
CA GLN A 177 18.48 -37.41 -21.48
C GLN A 177 18.51 -36.72 -20.11
N ARG A 178 19.21 -37.28 -19.12
CA ARG A 178 19.32 -36.75 -17.75
C ARG A 178 20.76 -36.67 -17.28
N THR A 179 21.01 -35.85 -16.27
CA THR A 179 22.28 -35.74 -15.55
C THR A 179 22.13 -36.34 -14.15
N THR A 180 23.23 -36.42 -13.39
CA THR A 180 23.17 -36.82 -11.98
C THR A 180 22.33 -35.86 -11.14
N ASP A 181 22.28 -34.59 -11.54
CA ASP A 181 21.60 -33.53 -10.79
C ASP A 181 20.17 -33.29 -11.30
N SER A 182 19.72 -34.03 -12.33
CA SER A 182 18.43 -33.78 -12.97
C SER A 182 17.24 -34.01 -12.03
N LEU A 183 16.35 -33.03 -11.96
CA LEU A 183 15.09 -33.08 -11.21
C LEU A 183 13.98 -32.47 -12.06
N PHE A 184 13.21 -33.32 -12.72
CA PHE A 184 12.08 -32.89 -13.54
C PHE A 184 10.92 -32.48 -12.66
N ALA A 185 10.72 -31.16 -12.52
CA ALA A 185 9.82 -30.62 -11.52
C ALA A 185 8.58 -29.93 -12.11
N ASN A 186 8.53 -29.68 -13.43
CA ASN A 186 7.36 -29.10 -14.08
C ASN A 186 7.12 -29.65 -15.50
N ILE A 187 5.87 -29.55 -15.95
CA ILE A 187 5.42 -30.04 -17.26
C ILE A 187 4.46 -29.06 -17.95
N ALA A 188 4.69 -28.83 -19.24
CA ALA A 188 3.73 -28.20 -20.15
C ALA A 188 3.31 -29.21 -21.22
N VAL A 189 2.00 -29.30 -21.49
CA VAL A 189 1.45 -30.22 -22.50
C VAL A 189 0.83 -29.39 -23.62
N GLU A 190 1.27 -29.66 -24.84
CA GLU A 190 0.72 -29.12 -26.08
C GLU A 190 -0.15 -30.19 -26.74
N ASP A 191 -1.45 -29.94 -26.82
CA ASP A 191 -2.47 -30.98 -27.03
C ASP A 191 -3.43 -30.68 -28.20
N TYR A 192 -2.96 -29.98 -29.26
CA TYR A 192 -3.78 -29.66 -30.43
C TYR A 192 -4.51 -30.86 -31.02
N SER A 193 -3.81 -31.98 -31.11
CA SER A 193 -4.33 -33.28 -31.51
C SER A 193 -4.08 -34.28 -30.38
N CYS A 194 -5.07 -35.11 -30.07
CA CYS A 194 -4.92 -36.19 -29.11
C CYS A 194 -3.91 -37.25 -29.57
N GLU A 195 -3.69 -37.39 -30.89
CA GLU A 195 -2.74 -38.36 -31.46
C GLU A 195 -1.31 -37.82 -31.49
N ASP A 196 -1.16 -36.49 -31.60
CA ASP A 196 0.12 -35.79 -31.75
C ASP A 196 0.28 -34.73 -30.65
N SER A 197 0.32 -35.20 -29.39
CA SER A 197 0.51 -34.35 -28.21
C SER A 197 1.96 -34.41 -27.71
N TYR A 198 2.48 -33.26 -27.28
CA TYR A 198 3.86 -33.13 -26.81
C TYR A 198 3.91 -32.71 -25.35
N GLY A 199 4.68 -33.43 -24.55
CA GLY A 199 5.03 -33.05 -23.18
C GLY A 199 6.42 -32.44 -23.13
N TYR A 200 6.53 -31.25 -22.54
CA TYR A 200 7.79 -30.55 -22.31
C TYR A 200 8.08 -30.54 -20.82
N LEU A 201 9.24 -31.07 -20.43
CA LEU A 201 9.64 -31.26 -19.03
C LEU A 201 10.73 -30.26 -18.66
N GLY A 202 10.51 -29.54 -17.55
CA GLY A 202 11.47 -28.61 -16.96
C GLY A 202 12.36 -29.31 -15.96
N ASP A 203 13.66 -29.33 -16.22
CA ASP A 203 14.68 -29.88 -15.34
C ASP A 203 15.33 -28.76 -14.50
N LEU A 204 15.12 -28.84 -13.18
CA LEU A 204 15.62 -27.85 -12.22
C LEU A 204 17.13 -27.92 -12.01
N GLY A 205 17.71 -29.12 -12.03
CA GLY A 205 19.12 -29.33 -11.68
C GLY A 205 20.04 -29.51 -12.88
N GLY A 206 19.52 -30.01 -14.01
CA GLY A 206 20.20 -29.93 -15.31
C GLY A 206 19.50 -28.89 -16.18
N PRO A 207 20.00 -27.66 -16.38
CA PRO A 207 19.26 -26.58 -17.04
C PRO A 207 18.95 -26.92 -18.51
N GLY A 208 17.81 -27.55 -18.74
CA GLY A 208 17.46 -28.14 -20.02
C GLY A 208 15.98 -28.49 -20.09
N LEU A 209 15.48 -28.51 -21.32
CA LEU A 209 14.11 -28.87 -21.65
C LEU A 209 14.14 -30.27 -22.28
N VAL A 210 13.37 -31.20 -21.73
CA VAL A 210 13.26 -32.56 -22.29
C VAL A 210 11.92 -32.71 -22.98
N ARG A 211 11.95 -33.04 -24.27
CA ARG A 211 10.80 -33.50 -25.05
C ARG A 211 10.84 -35.03 -25.05
N SER A 212 9.69 -35.70 -25.18
CA SER A 212 9.51 -37.16 -25.09
C SER A 212 10.28 -38.05 -26.09
N ASP A 213 11.37 -37.56 -26.67
CA ASP A 213 12.28 -38.20 -27.62
C ASP A 213 13.64 -37.46 -27.78
N ALA A 214 13.88 -36.31 -27.12
CA ALA A 214 15.09 -35.50 -27.29
C ALA A 214 15.39 -34.59 -26.08
N LYS A 215 16.68 -34.40 -25.77
CA LYS A 215 17.17 -33.47 -24.74
C LYS A 215 17.67 -32.17 -25.37
N PHE A 216 17.27 -31.04 -24.81
CA PHE A 216 17.72 -29.71 -25.22
C PHE A 216 18.43 -28.99 -24.08
N TYR A 217 19.65 -28.53 -24.34
CA TYR A 217 20.36 -27.61 -23.47
C TYR A 217 20.21 -26.20 -24.04
N SER A 218 19.56 -25.31 -23.28
CA SER A 218 19.65 -23.87 -23.55
C SER A 218 20.62 -23.25 -22.54
N SER A 219 21.74 -22.75 -23.03
CA SER A 219 22.75 -22.02 -22.22
C SER A 219 22.22 -20.69 -21.66
N CYS A 220 21.02 -20.26 -22.08
CA CYS A 220 20.38 -19.02 -21.62
C CYS A 220 19.79 -19.13 -20.19
N CYS A 221 19.53 -20.36 -19.72
CA CYS A 221 18.84 -20.65 -18.46
C CYS A 221 19.75 -20.66 -17.22
N LEU A 222 20.81 -19.84 -17.18
CA LEU A 222 21.64 -19.73 -15.99
C LEU A 222 20.89 -18.98 -14.88
N SER A 223 20.88 -19.55 -13.66
CA SER A 223 20.29 -18.93 -12.47
C SER A 223 21.01 -17.62 -12.14
N GLN A 224 20.29 -16.50 -12.18
CA GLN A 224 20.79 -15.16 -11.87
C GLN A 224 19.78 -14.48 -10.95
N GLY A 225 19.77 -14.91 -9.69
CA GLY A 225 18.79 -14.46 -8.70
C GLY A 225 18.52 -15.50 -7.62
N GLY A 226 19.57 -16.17 -7.13
CA GLY A 226 19.43 -17.30 -6.22
C GLY A 226 19.03 -16.93 -4.79
N GLU A 227 18.96 -15.65 -4.44
CA GLU A 227 18.55 -15.22 -3.11
C GLU A 227 17.02 -15.15 -3.00
N PHE A 228 16.48 -15.92 -2.06
CA PHE A 228 15.07 -15.92 -1.71
C PHE A 228 14.87 -15.40 -0.30
N LYS A 229 13.82 -14.60 -0.11
CA LYS A 229 13.37 -14.12 1.19
C LYS A 229 11.85 -14.20 1.26
N VAL A 230 11.36 -15.30 1.81
CA VAL A 230 9.94 -15.61 1.87
C VAL A 230 9.52 -15.75 3.34
N SER A 231 8.54 -14.93 3.75
CA SER A 231 7.96 -14.97 5.11
C SER A 231 8.98 -15.00 6.25
N GLY A 232 10.05 -14.22 6.12
CA GLY A 232 11.10 -14.10 7.13
C GLY A 232 12.20 -15.17 7.07
N ILE A 233 12.08 -16.16 6.19
CA ILE A 233 13.13 -17.14 5.91
C ILE A 233 13.93 -16.69 4.70
N SER A 234 15.24 -16.54 4.90
CA SER A 234 16.20 -16.30 3.84
C SER A 234 16.91 -17.59 3.47
N PHE A 235 16.93 -17.95 2.19
CA PHE A 235 17.58 -19.15 1.68
C PHE A 235 18.12 -18.89 0.27
N GLN A 236 18.96 -19.79 -0.22
CA GLN A 236 19.54 -19.69 -1.55
C GLN A 236 19.24 -20.94 -2.37
N TRP A 237 18.74 -20.74 -3.59
CA TRP A 237 18.55 -21.79 -4.60
C TRP A 237 19.23 -21.38 -5.90
N ASN A 238 19.69 -22.36 -6.66
CA ASN A 238 20.22 -22.16 -8.01
C ASN A 238 19.35 -22.86 -9.04
N ASP A 239 18.07 -23.02 -8.70
CA ASP A 239 17.09 -23.79 -9.47
C ASP A 239 16.89 -23.21 -10.87
N GLY A 240 17.05 -24.09 -11.86
CA GLY A 240 16.99 -23.83 -13.28
C GLY A 240 15.56 -23.76 -13.83
N LEU A 241 15.37 -24.26 -15.05
CA LEU A 241 14.13 -24.15 -15.82
C LEU A 241 12.93 -24.71 -15.04
N PHE A 242 11.93 -23.86 -14.77
CA PHE A 242 10.80 -24.26 -13.95
C PHE A 242 9.45 -23.81 -14.53
N GLY A 243 9.20 -22.51 -14.65
CA GLY A 243 7.94 -22.00 -15.21
C GLY A 243 7.89 -22.19 -16.73
N MET A 244 6.81 -22.80 -17.23
CA MET A 244 6.56 -22.99 -18.66
C MET A 244 5.07 -22.79 -18.99
N ALA A 245 4.78 -21.93 -19.95
CA ALA A 245 3.44 -21.67 -20.46
C ALA A 245 3.40 -21.70 -21.98
N LEU A 246 2.36 -22.28 -22.55
CA LEU A 246 2.19 -22.42 -24.00
C LEU A 246 1.15 -21.44 -24.51
N ALA A 247 1.49 -20.69 -25.55
CA ALA A 247 0.61 -19.79 -26.28
C ALA A 247 0.39 -20.30 -27.70
N PRO A 248 -0.84 -20.74 -28.01
CA PRO A 248 -1.13 -21.24 -29.33
C PRO A 248 -0.86 -20.28 -30.48
N THR A 249 -0.37 -20.80 -31.60
CA THR A 249 -0.18 -20.06 -32.87
C THR A 249 -0.95 -20.71 -34.02
N ASP A 250 -1.29 -19.91 -35.03
CA ASP A 250 -2.14 -20.34 -36.15
C ASP A 250 -1.48 -21.38 -37.08
N ASP A 251 -0.18 -21.62 -36.94
CA ASP A 251 0.63 -22.54 -37.74
C ASP A 251 0.68 -23.98 -37.17
N GLY A 252 -0.09 -24.28 -36.12
CA GLY A 252 -0.15 -25.60 -35.48
C GLY A 252 0.95 -25.87 -34.45
N TYR A 253 1.72 -24.83 -34.11
CA TYR A 253 2.73 -24.84 -33.04
C TYR A 253 2.30 -23.87 -31.91
N SER A 254 3.17 -23.63 -30.95
CA SER A 254 2.96 -22.66 -29.89
C SER A 254 4.22 -21.83 -29.68
N THR A 255 4.03 -20.63 -29.12
CA THR A 255 5.12 -19.95 -28.42
C THR A 255 5.17 -20.45 -26.99
N MET A 256 6.30 -20.98 -26.56
CA MET A 256 6.55 -21.31 -25.17
C MET A 256 7.17 -20.13 -24.47
N TYR A 257 6.53 -19.62 -23.42
CA TYR A 257 7.11 -18.69 -22.46
C TYR A 257 7.70 -19.48 -21.29
N TYR A 258 8.95 -19.21 -20.94
CA TYR A 258 9.62 -19.99 -19.91
C TYR A 258 10.65 -19.17 -19.12
N HIS A 259 10.90 -19.60 -17.89
CA HIS A 259 11.88 -18.98 -17.00
C HIS A 259 12.48 -19.96 -15.98
N PRO A 260 13.72 -19.71 -15.52
CA PRO A 260 14.25 -20.35 -14.34
C PRO A 260 13.53 -19.92 -13.06
N LEU A 261 13.43 -20.80 -12.06
CA LEU A 261 12.89 -20.44 -10.73
C LEU A 261 13.75 -19.34 -10.08
N SER A 262 15.08 -19.49 -10.16
CA SER A 262 16.06 -18.57 -9.56
C SER A 262 16.48 -17.45 -10.53
N SER A 263 15.50 -16.81 -11.18
CA SER A 263 15.72 -15.69 -12.10
C SER A 263 14.48 -14.80 -12.22
N GLY A 264 14.69 -13.50 -12.41
CA GLY A 264 13.64 -12.56 -12.77
C GLY A 264 13.42 -12.39 -14.27
N MET A 265 14.15 -13.15 -15.11
CA MET A 265 14.09 -13.05 -16.57
C MET A 265 12.97 -13.93 -17.15
N GLU A 266 12.38 -13.49 -18.26
CA GLU A 266 11.44 -14.29 -19.05
C GLU A 266 11.99 -14.47 -20.48
N PHE A 267 11.77 -15.66 -21.01
CA PHE A 267 12.21 -16.05 -22.34
C PHE A 267 11.04 -16.60 -23.15
N SER A 268 11.20 -16.62 -24.47
CA SER A 268 10.30 -17.33 -25.38
C SER A 268 11.03 -18.13 -26.44
N VAL A 269 10.37 -19.19 -26.91
CA VAL A 269 10.83 -20.02 -28.04
C VAL A 269 9.63 -20.63 -28.75
N SER A 270 9.72 -20.82 -30.06
CA SER A 270 8.68 -21.57 -30.79
C SER A 270 8.81 -23.06 -30.52
N THR A 271 7.70 -23.75 -30.24
CA THR A 271 7.68 -25.21 -30.15
C THR A 271 8.05 -25.88 -31.46
N ARG A 272 7.94 -25.18 -32.60
CA ARG A 272 8.46 -25.66 -33.89
C ARG A 272 9.95 -25.96 -33.86
N LEU A 273 10.73 -25.10 -33.19
CA LEU A 273 12.15 -25.33 -32.99
C LEU A 273 12.37 -26.48 -32.01
N LEU A 274 11.65 -26.49 -30.89
CA LEU A 274 11.73 -27.57 -29.89
C LEU A 274 11.37 -28.94 -30.46
N ARG A 275 10.58 -28.97 -31.54
CA ARG A 275 10.21 -30.21 -32.21
C ARG A 275 11.24 -30.72 -33.22
N ASP A 276 12.26 -29.94 -33.54
CA ASP A 276 13.36 -30.32 -34.42
C ASP A 276 14.64 -30.51 -33.60
N ALA A 277 14.96 -31.77 -33.29
CA ALA A 277 16.02 -32.10 -32.34
C ALA A 277 17.42 -31.65 -32.79
N GLN A 278 17.68 -31.69 -34.11
CA GLN A 278 18.96 -31.30 -34.68
C GLN A 278 19.12 -29.78 -34.70
N ARG A 279 18.05 -29.06 -35.02
CA ARG A 279 18.08 -27.59 -35.01
C ARG A 279 18.14 -27.04 -33.61
N ALA A 280 17.32 -27.50 -32.67
CA ALA A 280 17.29 -26.94 -31.32
C ALA A 280 18.61 -27.13 -30.52
N SER A 281 19.50 -28.03 -30.94
CA SER A 281 20.84 -28.21 -30.35
C SER A 281 21.98 -27.52 -31.12
N ALA A 282 21.67 -26.86 -32.25
CA ALA A 282 22.66 -26.16 -33.06
C ALA A 282 23.01 -24.79 -32.46
N ALA A 283 24.31 -24.46 -32.39
CA ALA A 283 24.77 -23.15 -31.92
C ALA A 283 24.21 -21.99 -32.76
N GLU A 284 23.97 -22.24 -34.05
CA GLU A 284 23.45 -21.27 -35.01
C GLU A 284 22.02 -20.81 -34.70
N THR A 285 21.19 -21.64 -34.07
CA THR A 285 19.78 -21.32 -33.72
C THR A 285 19.62 -20.80 -32.29
N SER A 286 20.72 -20.54 -31.58
CA SER A 286 20.68 -20.02 -30.21
C SER A 286 19.94 -18.68 -30.10
N HIS A 287 19.98 -17.86 -31.16
CA HIS A 287 19.25 -16.59 -31.27
C HIS A 287 17.72 -16.75 -31.38
N GLU A 288 17.21 -17.95 -31.69
CA GLU A 288 15.77 -18.22 -31.73
C GLU A 288 15.16 -18.36 -30.32
N PHE A 289 16.00 -18.55 -29.29
CA PHE A 289 15.60 -18.44 -27.89
C PHE A 289 15.63 -16.96 -27.48
N GLN A 290 14.47 -16.31 -27.51
CA GLN A 290 14.36 -14.88 -27.31
C GLN A 290 14.33 -14.52 -25.83
N THR A 291 15.15 -13.55 -25.43
CA THR A 291 15.04 -12.90 -24.12
C THR A 291 14.00 -11.80 -24.20
N LEU A 292 12.92 -11.90 -23.42
CA LEU A 292 11.84 -10.93 -23.44
C LEU A 292 12.14 -9.72 -22.55
N GLY A 293 12.69 -9.98 -21.36
CA GLY A 293 13.03 -8.94 -20.39
C GLY A 293 12.98 -9.47 -18.96
N SER A 294 12.78 -8.55 -18.02
CA SER A 294 12.79 -8.84 -16.57
C SER A 294 11.49 -8.41 -15.89
N ARG A 295 11.11 -9.17 -14.87
CA ARG A 295 10.05 -8.83 -13.89
C ARG A 295 10.52 -7.83 -12.83
N GLY A 296 11.80 -7.45 -12.86
CA GLY A 296 12.40 -6.49 -11.91
C GLY A 296 13.01 -7.16 -10.67
N PRO A 297 13.44 -6.36 -9.69
CA PRO A 297 14.04 -6.85 -8.45
C PRO A 297 13.06 -7.77 -7.69
N ASN A 298 13.58 -8.88 -7.15
CA ASN A 298 12.80 -9.92 -6.47
C ASN A 298 11.70 -10.57 -7.35
N GLY A 299 11.86 -10.52 -8.68
CA GLY A 299 10.91 -11.06 -9.65
C GLY A 299 11.02 -12.57 -9.91
N GLN A 300 11.65 -13.34 -9.02
CA GLN A 300 11.70 -14.81 -9.11
C GLN A 300 10.29 -15.38 -9.13
N SER A 301 10.07 -16.37 -10.00
CA SER A 301 8.75 -16.90 -10.28
C SER A 301 8.74 -18.43 -10.28
N SER A 302 7.76 -19.02 -9.58
CA SER A 302 7.60 -20.48 -9.54
C SER A 302 6.98 -21.00 -10.83
N VAL A 303 5.83 -20.47 -11.21
CA VAL A 303 5.08 -21.01 -12.34
C VAL A 303 4.48 -19.89 -13.16
N SER A 304 4.20 -20.20 -14.42
CA SER A 304 3.39 -19.38 -15.30
C SER A 304 2.35 -20.22 -16.01
N PHE A 305 1.25 -19.58 -16.38
CA PHE A 305 0.20 -20.19 -17.18
C PHE A 305 -0.45 -19.12 -18.04
N LEU A 306 -0.66 -19.45 -19.32
CA LEU A 306 -1.37 -18.56 -20.22
C LEU A 306 -2.86 -18.86 -20.17
N ASP A 307 -3.66 -17.83 -19.98
CA ASP A 307 -5.09 -17.92 -20.18
C ASP A 307 -5.42 -17.94 -21.69
N PRO A 308 -5.92 -19.05 -22.24
CA PRO A 308 -6.29 -19.11 -23.65
C PRO A 308 -7.46 -18.19 -23.99
N LYS A 309 -8.29 -17.80 -23.01
CA LYS A 309 -9.46 -16.94 -23.23
C LYS A 309 -9.05 -15.47 -23.37
N THR A 310 -8.23 -14.97 -22.45
CA THR A 310 -7.83 -13.55 -22.42
C THR A 310 -6.52 -13.27 -23.14
N GLY A 311 -5.73 -14.31 -23.42
CA GLY A 311 -4.38 -14.22 -23.94
C GLY A 311 -3.37 -13.64 -22.94
N VAL A 312 -3.70 -13.63 -21.64
CA VAL A 312 -2.84 -13.07 -20.59
C VAL A 312 -2.02 -14.17 -19.94
N LEU A 313 -0.72 -13.93 -19.78
CA LEU A 313 0.19 -14.78 -19.03
C LEU A 313 0.13 -14.40 -17.55
N PHE A 314 -0.29 -15.34 -16.70
CA PHE A 314 -0.20 -15.21 -15.25
C PHE A 314 1.06 -15.90 -14.75
N TYR A 315 1.69 -15.35 -13.70
CA TYR A 315 2.86 -15.95 -13.07
C TYR A 315 2.94 -15.65 -11.57
N ALA A 316 3.56 -16.55 -10.82
CA ALA A 316 3.61 -16.55 -9.37
C ALA A 316 4.96 -16.03 -8.85
N LEU A 317 4.99 -14.79 -8.37
CA LEU A 317 6.17 -14.13 -7.82
C LEU A 317 6.39 -14.55 -6.37
N THR A 318 7.30 -15.50 -6.16
CA THR A 318 7.49 -16.18 -4.86
C THR A 318 8.06 -15.27 -3.78
N ASN A 319 9.05 -14.43 -4.11
CA ASN A 319 9.64 -13.46 -3.18
C ASN A 319 8.70 -12.29 -2.83
N LEU A 320 7.62 -12.11 -3.58
CA LEU A 320 6.67 -11.00 -3.40
C LEU A 320 5.32 -11.45 -2.86
N ASN A 321 5.11 -12.75 -2.61
CA ASN A 321 3.82 -13.30 -2.19
C ASN A 321 2.67 -12.87 -3.13
N THR A 322 2.93 -12.87 -4.44
CA THR A 322 2.09 -12.19 -5.43
C THR A 322 1.82 -13.04 -6.66
N ILE A 323 0.60 -12.96 -7.20
CA ILE A 323 0.28 -13.38 -8.56
C ILE A 323 0.25 -12.14 -9.44
N ALA A 324 0.99 -12.19 -10.54
CA ALA A 324 1.11 -11.13 -11.52
C ALA A 324 0.60 -11.59 -12.89
N CYS A 325 0.39 -10.62 -13.77
CA CYS A 325 -0.09 -10.82 -15.12
C CYS A 325 0.75 -10.01 -16.11
N TRP A 326 0.81 -10.48 -17.35
CA TRP A 326 1.39 -9.78 -18.49
C TRP A 326 0.68 -10.20 -19.77
N ARG A 327 0.48 -9.25 -20.68
CA ARG A 327 -0.11 -9.51 -21.98
C ARG A 327 1.01 -9.67 -23.02
N PRO A 328 1.15 -10.81 -23.71
CA PRO A 328 2.28 -11.05 -24.59
C PRO A 328 2.43 -10.11 -25.78
N GLN A 329 1.35 -9.41 -26.17
CA GLN A 329 1.40 -8.36 -27.19
C GLN A 329 2.14 -7.10 -26.73
N ASN A 330 2.35 -6.93 -25.42
CA ASN A 330 3.05 -5.78 -24.85
C ASN A 330 4.53 -6.09 -24.65
N LYS A 331 5.38 -5.06 -24.62
CA LYS A 331 6.80 -5.22 -24.26
C LYS A 331 6.91 -5.83 -22.85
N PHE A 332 7.79 -6.82 -22.65
CA PHE A 332 8.02 -7.42 -21.34
C PHE A 332 8.88 -6.49 -20.46
N SER A 333 8.24 -5.47 -19.87
CA SER A 333 8.86 -4.53 -18.93
C SER A 333 8.00 -4.40 -17.68
N VAL A 334 8.60 -3.96 -16.57
CA VAL A 334 7.92 -3.83 -15.27
C VAL A 334 6.65 -2.96 -15.35
N GLN A 335 6.63 -1.95 -16.22
CA GLN A 335 5.48 -1.04 -16.40
C GLN A 335 4.29 -1.68 -17.15
N GLN A 336 4.53 -2.77 -17.89
CA GLN A 336 3.53 -3.49 -18.68
C GLN A 336 3.07 -4.79 -17.98
N GLN A 337 3.49 -4.98 -16.73
CA GLN A 337 3.13 -6.09 -15.86
C GLN A 337 2.18 -5.59 -14.77
N GLY A 338 1.15 -6.36 -14.45
CA GLY A 338 0.16 -6.02 -13.43
C GLY A 338 0.19 -7.00 -12.26
N TYR A 339 -0.06 -6.53 -11.04
CA TYR A 339 -0.26 -7.41 -9.89
C TYR A 339 -1.75 -7.64 -9.70
N VAL A 340 -2.19 -8.90 -9.72
CA VAL A 340 -3.61 -9.27 -9.65
C VAL A 340 -4.03 -9.72 -8.26
N TYR A 341 -3.11 -10.24 -7.45
CA TYR A 341 -3.35 -10.60 -6.05
C TYR A 341 -2.04 -10.65 -5.26
N GLN A 342 -2.01 -10.07 -4.07
CA GLN A 342 -0.85 -10.11 -3.16
C GLN A 342 -1.33 -10.20 -1.72
N ASP A 343 -0.84 -11.20 -0.99
CA ASP A 343 -1.24 -11.41 0.41
C ASP A 343 -0.18 -12.21 1.19
N ASN A 344 0.30 -11.67 2.31
CA ASN A 344 1.38 -12.31 3.08
C ASN A 344 0.93 -13.47 3.97
N ILE A 345 -0.37 -13.75 4.07
CA ILE A 345 -0.95 -14.84 4.86
C ILE A 345 -1.42 -15.97 3.93
N THR A 346 -2.20 -15.64 2.92
CA THR A 346 -2.78 -16.62 2.00
C THR A 346 -1.86 -16.97 0.84
N MET A 347 -0.87 -16.12 0.51
CA MET A 347 0.03 -16.27 -0.64
C MET A 347 1.52 -16.39 -0.24
N VAL A 348 1.81 -17.07 0.87
CA VAL A 348 3.18 -17.20 1.43
C VAL A 348 4.17 -17.78 0.43
N PHE A 349 3.83 -18.87 -0.26
CA PHE A 349 4.65 -19.38 -1.35
C PHE A 349 3.71 -19.89 -2.46
N PRO A 350 3.37 -19.04 -3.46
CA PRO A 350 2.57 -19.49 -4.58
C PRO A 350 3.36 -20.51 -5.38
N ASN A 351 3.02 -21.79 -5.26
CA ASN A 351 3.83 -22.89 -5.79
C ASN A 351 3.35 -23.34 -7.18
N ASP A 352 2.03 -23.40 -7.36
CA ASP A 352 1.43 -23.78 -8.64
C ASP A 352 0.21 -22.91 -8.96
N LEU A 353 -0.05 -22.73 -10.26
CA LEU A 353 -1.21 -22.05 -10.77
C LEU A 353 -1.62 -22.64 -12.12
N LYS A 354 -2.94 -22.72 -12.33
CA LYS A 354 -3.57 -23.28 -13.53
C LYS A 354 -4.84 -22.50 -13.85
N ILE A 355 -5.30 -22.56 -15.09
CA ILE A 355 -6.58 -21.98 -15.49
C ILE A 355 -7.48 -23.11 -15.99
N ASP A 356 -8.67 -23.22 -15.39
CA ASP A 356 -9.65 -24.23 -15.81
C ASP A 356 -10.32 -23.86 -17.16
N ARG A 357 -11.08 -24.80 -17.71
CA ARG A 357 -11.83 -24.60 -18.97
C ARG A 357 -12.89 -23.49 -18.88
N ASN A 358 -13.28 -23.06 -17.68
CA ASN A 358 -14.24 -21.98 -17.46
C ASN A 358 -13.56 -20.60 -17.36
N GLY A 359 -12.23 -20.55 -17.41
CA GLY A 359 -11.46 -19.32 -17.24
C GLY A 359 -11.31 -18.89 -15.78
N ASN A 360 -11.38 -19.81 -14.82
CA ASN A 360 -10.99 -19.52 -13.45
C ASN A 360 -9.52 -19.87 -13.24
N LEU A 361 -8.80 -18.93 -12.65
CA LEU A 361 -7.45 -19.13 -12.14
C LEU A 361 -7.53 -19.89 -10.81
N TRP A 362 -6.75 -20.96 -10.68
CA TRP A 362 -6.59 -21.76 -9.47
C TRP A 362 -5.14 -21.71 -9.03
N ILE A 363 -4.88 -21.42 -7.76
CA ILE A 363 -3.54 -21.22 -7.21
C ILE A 363 -3.36 -22.08 -5.98
N LEU A 364 -2.29 -22.87 -5.95
CA LEU A 364 -1.81 -23.56 -4.76
C LEU A 364 -0.76 -22.67 -4.08
N SER A 365 -1.06 -22.24 -2.86
CA SER A 365 -0.13 -21.53 -2.00
C SER A 365 0.18 -22.40 -0.78
N ASP A 366 1.47 -22.61 -0.54
CA ASP A 366 1.95 -23.39 0.59
C ASP A 366 2.96 -22.60 1.43
N ARG A 367 3.64 -23.32 2.31
CA ARG A 367 4.71 -22.81 3.17
C ARG A 367 6.00 -23.59 2.97
N LEU A 368 6.34 -23.92 1.72
CA LEU A 368 7.50 -24.74 1.36
C LEU A 368 8.80 -24.29 2.03
N PRO A 369 9.18 -23.01 2.07
CA PRO A 369 10.40 -22.59 2.77
C PRO A 369 10.38 -22.88 4.27
N ILE A 370 9.21 -22.77 4.92
CA ILE A 370 9.05 -23.06 6.34
C ILE A 370 9.12 -24.58 6.56
N PHE A 371 8.52 -25.38 5.68
CA PHE A 371 8.58 -26.83 5.73
C PHE A 371 10.00 -27.39 5.56
N MET A 372 10.81 -26.76 4.70
CA MET A 372 12.18 -27.18 4.41
C MET A 372 13.19 -26.73 5.47
N TYR A 373 13.09 -25.49 5.93
CA TYR A 373 14.13 -24.86 6.76
C TYR A 373 13.71 -24.56 8.20
N SER A 374 12.47 -24.89 8.56
CA SER A 374 11.90 -24.63 9.88
C SER A 374 10.83 -25.69 10.21
N GLN A 375 9.89 -25.35 11.09
CA GLN A 375 8.75 -26.18 11.45
C GLN A 375 7.44 -25.44 11.17
N LEU A 376 6.48 -26.14 10.55
CA LEU A 376 5.13 -25.63 10.34
C LEU A 376 4.38 -25.54 11.68
N ASP A 377 3.59 -24.48 11.89
CA ASP A 377 2.63 -24.45 13.00
C ASP A 377 1.40 -25.29 12.61
N LEU A 378 1.27 -26.47 13.23
CA LEU A 378 0.19 -27.41 12.96
C LEU A 378 -1.20 -26.89 13.38
N ARG A 379 -1.27 -25.78 14.11
CA ARG A 379 -2.52 -25.13 14.53
C ARG A 379 -3.00 -24.07 13.55
N ASP A 380 -2.15 -23.65 12.62
CA ASP A 380 -2.45 -22.66 11.57
C ASP A 380 -2.66 -23.34 10.21
N TYR A 381 -3.35 -22.68 9.29
CA TYR A 381 -3.52 -23.16 7.92
C TYR A 381 -2.22 -22.95 7.14
N ASN A 382 -1.57 -24.06 6.77
CA ASN A 382 -0.28 -24.07 6.09
C ASN A 382 -0.40 -24.17 4.57
N PHE A 383 -1.51 -24.71 4.07
CA PHE A 383 -1.73 -24.96 2.65
C PHE A 383 -3.09 -24.39 2.24
N ARG A 384 -3.15 -23.71 1.09
CA ARG A 384 -4.38 -23.09 0.58
C ARG A 384 -4.48 -23.27 -0.93
N ILE A 385 -5.70 -23.50 -1.40
CA ILE A 385 -6.05 -23.40 -2.81
C ILE A 385 -7.00 -22.22 -2.96
N LEU A 386 -6.61 -21.25 -3.79
CA LEU A 386 -7.40 -20.06 -4.09
C LEU A 386 -7.95 -20.16 -5.51
N THR A 387 -9.12 -19.55 -5.77
CA THR A 387 -9.72 -19.52 -7.09
C THR A 387 -10.45 -18.21 -7.39
N GLY A 388 -10.50 -17.82 -8.66
CA GLY A 388 -11.23 -16.64 -9.13
C GLY A 388 -11.20 -16.48 -10.66
N SER A 389 -12.12 -15.70 -11.21
CA SER A 389 -12.22 -15.50 -12.66
C SER A 389 -11.00 -14.73 -13.20
N SER A 390 -10.31 -15.27 -14.20
CA SER A 390 -9.14 -14.63 -14.83
C SER A 390 -9.47 -13.25 -15.40
N GLU A 391 -10.64 -13.10 -16.02
CA GLU A 391 -11.15 -11.83 -16.58
C GLU A 391 -11.38 -10.78 -15.48
N GLN A 392 -12.01 -11.18 -14.37
CA GLN A 392 -12.23 -10.27 -13.24
C GLN A 392 -10.90 -9.88 -12.58
N LEU A 393 -9.96 -10.82 -12.48
CA LEU A 393 -8.64 -10.61 -11.90
C LEU A 393 -7.86 -9.53 -12.64
N ILE A 394 -7.83 -9.58 -13.98
CA ILE A 394 -7.12 -8.59 -14.80
C ILE A 394 -7.86 -7.26 -14.92
N MET A 395 -9.16 -7.20 -14.60
CA MET A 395 -9.96 -5.99 -14.75
C MET A 395 -9.35 -4.81 -13.97
N GLY A 396 -9.12 -3.69 -14.67
CA GLY A 396 -8.49 -2.49 -14.08
C GLY A 396 -6.97 -2.57 -13.91
N THR A 397 -6.33 -3.64 -14.38
CA THR A 397 -4.86 -3.76 -14.47
C THR A 397 -4.37 -3.45 -15.88
N VAL A 398 -3.06 -3.28 -16.06
CA VAL A 398 -2.42 -3.10 -17.38
C VAL A 398 -2.59 -4.30 -18.32
N CYS A 399 -3.07 -5.44 -17.81
CA CYS A 399 -3.33 -6.65 -18.60
C CYS A 399 -4.73 -6.66 -19.24
N ASP A 400 -5.62 -5.74 -18.83
CA ASP A 400 -6.98 -5.60 -19.35
C ASP A 400 -6.97 -5.04 -20.79
N SER A 401 -7.63 -5.73 -21.72
CA SER A 401 -7.73 -5.30 -23.13
C SER A 401 -8.50 -3.99 -23.30
N THR A 402 -9.39 -3.64 -22.37
CA THR A 402 -10.15 -2.38 -22.40
C THR A 402 -9.31 -1.16 -22.02
N TYR A 403 -8.12 -1.38 -21.46
CA TYR A 403 -7.13 -0.33 -21.19
C TYR A 403 -6.50 0.23 -22.49
N THR A 404 -6.75 -0.41 -23.63
CA THR A 404 -6.26 -0.03 -24.97
C THR A 404 -7.34 0.66 -25.81
N THR A 405 -7.96 1.74 -25.33
CA THR A 405 -8.63 2.72 -26.22
C THR A 405 -8.81 4.11 -25.59
N THR A 406 -7.74 4.79 -25.16
CA THR A 406 -7.79 6.28 -25.05
C THR A 406 -6.44 7.03 -25.15
N THR A 407 -5.38 6.40 -25.67
CA THR A 407 -4.06 7.08 -25.83
C THR A 407 -3.32 6.76 -27.12
N ILE A 408 -4.01 6.30 -28.17
CA ILE A 408 -3.40 6.12 -29.50
C ILE A 408 -4.17 6.94 -30.54
N TYR A 409 -4.04 8.26 -30.45
CA TYR A 409 -4.18 9.21 -31.57
C TYR A 409 -3.57 10.55 -31.12
N ASN A 410 -2.24 10.59 -30.93
CA ASN A 410 -1.40 11.80 -31.13
C ASN A 410 0.09 11.61 -30.80
N HIS A 411 0.70 10.45 -31.09
CA HIS A 411 2.16 10.32 -31.05
C HIS A 411 2.70 9.46 -32.21
N ARG A 412 2.33 9.84 -33.43
CA ARG A 412 3.13 9.61 -34.64
C ARG A 412 3.28 10.97 -35.31
N ASP A 413 4.29 11.68 -34.84
CA ASP A 413 5.02 12.77 -35.49
C ASP A 413 5.81 13.46 -34.37
N HIS A 414 7.13 13.32 -34.42
CA HIS A 414 8.17 13.78 -33.46
C HIS A 414 8.85 12.68 -32.65
N MET A 415 9.68 11.88 -33.33
CA MET A 415 11.04 11.57 -32.89
C MET A 415 11.76 10.81 -34.01
N ASP A 416 11.99 11.50 -35.13
CA ASP A 416 13.14 11.27 -35.99
C ASP A 416 13.92 12.59 -36.02
N HIS A 417 15.24 12.49 -35.93
CA HIS A 417 16.24 13.55 -35.84
C HIS A 417 16.50 14.14 -34.45
N MET A 418 17.41 13.50 -33.72
CA MET A 418 18.45 14.22 -32.97
C MET A 418 19.64 13.28 -32.69
N ASP A 419 20.35 12.94 -33.77
CA ASP A 419 21.79 12.69 -33.73
C ASP A 419 22.46 13.84 -34.51
N HIS A 420 23.63 14.26 -34.02
CA HIS A 420 24.50 15.34 -34.48
C HIS A 420 24.23 16.74 -33.92
N MET A 421 25.04 17.12 -32.93
CA MET A 421 25.44 18.50 -32.73
C MET A 421 26.95 18.54 -32.51
N ASP A 422 27.66 18.89 -33.58
CA ASP A 422 29.05 19.37 -33.56
C ASP A 422 29.10 20.65 -34.42
N HIS A 423 29.94 21.59 -33.99
CA HIS A 423 30.37 22.84 -34.66
C HIS A 423 29.50 24.12 -34.65
N MET A 424 30.05 25.11 -33.94
CA MET A 424 30.22 26.56 -34.26
C MET A 424 29.70 27.04 -35.64
N ASP A 425 29.13 28.24 -35.83
CA ASP A 425 29.73 29.57 -35.59
C ASP A 425 28.79 30.69 -36.13
N HIS A 426 28.98 31.91 -35.63
CA HIS A 426 28.84 33.23 -36.30
C HIS A 426 27.51 33.86 -36.84
N ILE A 427 27.30 35.10 -36.34
CA ILE A 427 26.98 36.37 -37.06
C ILE A 427 25.52 36.93 -37.08
N ASN A 428 25.36 38.00 -36.28
CA ASN A 428 24.77 39.35 -36.50
C ASN A 428 23.34 39.63 -37.01
N ARG A 429 22.72 40.57 -36.25
CA ARG A 429 21.95 41.79 -36.60
C ARG A 429 20.88 41.71 -37.72
N ILE A 430 19.68 42.24 -37.42
CA ILE A 430 19.16 43.52 -37.95
C ILE A 430 17.86 43.90 -37.21
N ASP A 431 17.58 45.20 -37.26
CA ASP A 431 16.80 46.10 -36.42
C ASP A 431 15.36 46.36 -36.93
N HIS A 432 14.59 47.09 -36.11
CA HIS A 432 13.41 47.95 -36.40
C HIS A 432 12.02 47.30 -36.59
N LYS A 433 11.09 47.52 -35.63
CA LYS A 433 10.10 48.63 -35.50
C LYS A 433 8.95 48.53 -36.52
N ASP A 434 7.70 48.37 -36.05
CA ASP A 434 6.77 49.50 -35.88
C ASP A 434 5.33 49.10 -35.46
N HIS A 435 4.72 50.05 -34.75
CA HIS A 435 3.30 50.38 -34.56
C HIS A 435 2.35 49.61 -33.61
N THR A 436 2.05 50.36 -32.54
CA THR A 436 0.91 50.41 -31.63
C THR A 436 -0.49 50.39 -32.28
N MET A 437 -1.44 49.71 -31.62
CA MET A 437 -2.78 50.25 -31.34
C MET A 437 -3.33 49.69 -30.02
N SER A 438 -3.64 50.59 -29.09
CA SER A 438 -4.39 50.32 -27.86
C SER A 438 -5.88 50.17 -28.18
N LEU A 439 -6.60 49.30 -27.47
CA LEU A 439 -7.95 49.56 -26.95
C LEU A 439 -8.38 48.41 -26.01
N THR A 440 -8.56 48.74 -24.73
CA THR A 440 -9.31 47.95 -23.74
C THR A 440 -10.75 47.68 -24.18
N PRO A 441 -11.34 46.55 -23.76
CA PRO A 441 -12.72 46.61 -23.27
C PRO A 441 -12.95 45.95 -21.90
N ARG A 442 -14.00 46.48 -21.28
CA ARG A 442 -14.45 46.33 -19.90
C ARG A 442 -14.98 44.93 -19.57
N ILE A 443 -14.75 44.55 -18.33
CA ILE A 443 -15.45 43.50 -17.59
C ILE A 443 -16.94 43.85 -17.50
N GLY A 444 -17.81 42.94 -17.95
CA GLY A 444 -19.27 43.06 -17.83
C GLY A 444 -19.99 41.71 -17.93
N ASN A 445 -20.45 41.22 -16.77
CA ASN A 445 -21.56 40.26 -16.57
C ASN A 445 -21.52 38.86 -17.21
N PHE A 446 -20.69 37.97 -16.65
CA PHE A 446 -20.82 36.51 -16.82
C PHE A 446 -22.04 35.91 -16.06
N ALA A 447 -22.62 36.64 -15.10
CA ALA A 447 -23.75 36.19 -14.29
C ALA A 447 -25.13 36.28 -15.00
N SER A 448 -25.22 36.99 -16.13
CA SER A 448 -26.48 37.16 -16.88
C SER A 448 -26.75 35.99 -17.84
N PHE A 449 -25.70 35.35 -18.38
CA PHE A 449 -25.84 34.27 -19.37
C PHE A 449 -26.32 32.94 -18.75
N MET A 450 -25.88 32.59 -17.54
CA MET A 450 -26.34 31.37 -16.85
C MET A 450 -27.82 31.41 -16.43
N LYS A 451 -28.40 32.61 -16.23
CA LYS A 451 -29.83 32.73 -15.87
C LYS A 451 -30.76 32.47 -17.05
N ILE A 452 -30.32 32.73 -18.27
CA ILE A 452 -31.14 32.59 -19.48
C ILE A 452 -31.23 31.11 -19.91
N GLU A 453 -30.16 30.34 -19.79
CA GLU A 453 -30.20 28.91 -20.18
C GLU A 453 -30.96 28.02 -19.19
N ILE A 454 -30.88 28.29 -17.88
CA ILE A 454 -31.68 27.56 -16.87
C ILE A 454 -33.18 27.85 -17.05
N ALA A 455 -33.55 29.10 -17.36
CA ALA A 455 -34.95 29.45 -17.66
C ALA A 455 -35.47 28.81 -18.95
N THR A 456 -34.61 28.65 -19.97
CA THR A 456 -35.01 28.05 -21.26
C THR A 456 -35.17 26.53 -21.17
N VAL A 457 -34.34 25.86 -20.37
CA VAL A 457 -34.45 24.40 -20.10
C VAL A 457 -35.62 24.08 -19.16
N LEU A 458 -35.98 24.98 -18.23
CA LEU A 458 -37.18 24.87 -17.41
C LEU A 458 -38.49 25.20 -18.16
N LEU A 459 -38.45 26.02 -19.23
CA LEU A 459 -39.63 26.27 -20.07
C LEU A 459 -39.90 25.16 -21.10
N LEU A 460 -38.87 24.45 -21.56
CA LEU A 460 -39.02 23.33 -22.51
C LEU A 460 -39.51 22.03 -21.87
N THR A 461 -39.50 21.93 -20.54
CA THR A 461 -40.03 20.76 -19.79
C THR A 461 -41.51 20.90 -19.41
N CYS A 462 -42.18 22.00 -19.80
CA CYS A 462 -43.59 22.28 -19.50
C CYS A 462 -44.50 22.41 -20.75
N LEU A 463 -44.05 21.99 -21.94
CA LEU A 463 -44.90 22.02 -23.14
C LEU A 463 -45.46 20.62 -23.46
N ASN A 464 -46.78 20.56 -23.43
CA ASN A 464 -47.66 19.40 -23.65
C ASN A 464 -47.42 18.78 -25.06
N PRO A 465 -47.35 17.44 -25.22
CA PRO A 465 -46.95 16.81 -26.47
C PRO A 465 -48.07 16.67 -27.53
N ASP A 466 -48.96 17.65 -27.62
CA ASP A 466 -50.02 17.68 -28.64
C ASP A 466 -50.05 19.03 -29.35
N ASN A 467 -49.14 19.24 -30.31
CA ASN A 467 -49.38 20.22 -31.37
C ASN A 467 -48.56 19.91 -32.63
N GLN A 468 -49.24 19.47 -33.69
CA GLN A 468 -48.67 19.32 -35.02
C GLN A 468 -48.59 20.70 -35.69
N ASN A 469 -47.46 21.42 -35.58
CA ASN A 469 -47.06 22.47 -36.53
C ASN A 469 -45.67 23.05 -36.21
N SER A 470 -44.60 22.26 -36.33
CA SER A 470 -43.23 22.78 -36.06
C SER A 470 -42.12 22.13 -36.90
N ASN A 471 -42.38 21.79 -38.17
CA ASN A 471 -41.38 21.12 -39.02
C ASN A 471 -40.49 22.03 -39.89
N ILE A 472 -40.59 23.36 -39.78
CA ILE A 472 -39.78 24.29 -40.60
C ILE A 472 -38.73 25.06 -39.77
N LEU A 473 -38.87 25.15 -38.44
CA LEU A 473 -37.89 25.83 -37.57
C LEU A 473 -36.73 24.93 -37.11
N LEU A 474 -36.89 23.60 -37.21
CA LEU A 474 -35.90 22.62 -36.71
C LEU A 474 -34.64 22.50 -37.60
N LEU A 475 -34.77 22.73 -38.90
CA LEU A 475 -33.68 22.52 -39.86
C LEU A 475 -32.65 23.67 -39.86
N HIS A 476 -33.04 24.89 -39.49
CA HIS A 476 -32.11 26.02 -39.40
C HIS A 476 -31.32 26.03 -38.07
N VAL A 477 -31.85 25.43 -37.00
CA VAL A 477 -31.19 25.34 -35.68
C VAL A 477 -30.18 24.19 -35.63
N GLN A 478 -30.37 23.11 -36.40
CA GLN A 478 -29.46 21.96 -36.41
C GLN A 478 -28.06 22.31 -36.98
N ASN A 479 -27.96 23.14 -38.02
CA ASN A 479 -26.65 23.50 -38.58
C ASN A 479 -25.83 24.47 -37.71
N TYR A 480 -26.49 25.30 -36.88
CA TYR A 480 -25.80 26.16 -35.90
C TYR A 480 -25.35 25.40 -34.64
N ARG A 481 -26.08 24.36 -34.23
CA ARG A 481 -25.72 23.49 -33.10
C ARG A 481 -24.41 22.73 -33.35
N THR A 482 -24.22 22.14 -34.53
CA THR A 482 -23.08 21.23 -34.76
C THR A 482 -21.73 21.94 -34.76
N LYS A 483 -21.64 23.20 -35.23
CA LYS A 483 -20.38 23.98 -35.21
C LYS A 483 -20.04 24.53 -33.83
N TYR A 484 -21.03 24.99 -33.04
CA TYR A 484 -20.80 25.56 -31.71
C TYR A 484 -20.66 24.49 -30.62
N THR A 485 -21.36 23.35 -30.70
CA THR A 485 -21.25 22.26 -29.73
C THR A 485 -19.89 21.54 -29.82
N VAL A 486 -19.25 21.49 -31.00
CA VAL A 486 -17.88 20.95 -31.14
C VAL A 486 -16.83 21.93 -30.58
N TYR A 487 -17.02 23.24 -30.74
CA TYR A 487 -16.13 24.26 -30.18
C TYR A 487 -16.28 24.39 -28.65
N LEU A 488 -17.52 24.41 -28.14
CA LEU A 488 -17.82 24.43 -26.71
C LEU A 488 -17.40 23.12 -26.05
N GLY A 489 -17.63 21.96 -26.66
CA GLY A 489 -17.21 20.66 -26.15
C GLY A 489 -15.68 20.52 -26.07
N LYS A 490 -14.94 20.94 -27.10
CA LYS A 490 -13.47 20.99 -27.05
C LYS A 490 -12.99 21.98 -25.98
N THR A 491 -13.58 23.17 -25.90
CA THR A 491 -13.20 24.18 -24.90
C THR A 491 -13.51 23.70 -23.47
N PHE A 492 -14.64 23.04 -23.24
CA PHE A 492 -15.00 22.45 -21.94
C PHE A 492 -14.08 21.30 -21.56
N VAL A 493 -13.72 20.42 -22.50
CA VAL A 493 -12.79 19.31 -22.26
C VAL A 493 -11.37 19.83 -22.00
N PHE A 494 -10.91 20.85 -22.71
CA PHE A 494 -9.61 21.50 -22.45
C PHE A 494 -9.59 22.26 -21.12
N ILE A 495 -10.67 22.96 -20.77
CA ILE A 495 -10.80 23.61 -19.45
C ILE A 495 -10.85 22.55 -18.35
N TYR A 496 -11.61 21.47 -18.52
CA TYR A 496 -11.73 20.38 -17.56
C TYR A 496 -10.39 19.63 -17.37
N LEU A 497 -9.70 19.26 -18.45
CA LEU A 497 -8.37 18.64 -18.39
C LEU A 497 -7.31 19.58 -17.79
N GLY A 498 -7.38 20.88 -18.11
CA GLY A 498 -6.51 21.90 -17.52
C GLY A 498 -6.75 22.08 -16.02
N GLU A 499 -8.00 22.06 -15.56
CA GLU A 499 -8.36 22.13 -14.14
C GLU A 499 -7.99 20.84 -13.40
N VAL A 500 -8.20 19.65 -13.99
CA VAL A 500 -7.77 18.36 -13.41
C VAL A 500 -6.25 18.29 -13.25
N LYS A 501 -5.48 18.75 -14.25
CA LYS A 501 -4.01 18.77 -14.16
C LYS A 501 -3.50 19.67 -13.05
N LYS A 502 -4.14 20.82 -12.79
CA LYS A 502 -3.81 21.72 -11.67
C LYS A 502 -4.12 21.11 -10.30
N ILE A 503 -5.18 20.28 -10.21
CA ILE A 503 -5.60 19.65 -8.96
C ILE A 503 -4.52 18.69 -8.44
N PHE A 504 -3.94 17.87 -9.31
CA PHE A 504 -2.94 16.86 -8.92
C PHE A 504 -1.48 17.34 -9.03
N ASN A 505 -1.25 18.54 -9.57
CA ASN A 505 0.08 19.15 -9.55
C ASN A 505 0.39 19.62 -8.13
N MET A 506 1.30 18.97 -7.42
CA MET A 506 1.83 19.40 -6.12
C MET A 506 3.16 20.13 -6.31
N SER A 507 3.43 21.17 -5.52
CA SER A 507 4.74 21.84 -5.59
C SER A 507 5.84 20.85 -5.20
N LYS A 508 6.85 20.71 -6.07
CA LYS A 508 8.08 19.95 -5.79
C LYS A 508 9.22 20.82 -5.27
N THR A 509 9.05 22.12 -5.28
CA THR A 509 10.06 23.10 -4.84
C THR A 509 9.56 23.81 -3.59
N SER A 510 10.40 23.86 -2.55
CA SER A 510 10.18 24.72 -1.39
C SER A 510 10.56 26.16 -1.71
N THR A 511 9.93 27.13 -1.03
CA THR A 511 10.43 28.52 -1.02
C THR A 511 11.53 28.72 0.01
N ILE A 512 11.75 27.77 0.92
CA ILE A 512 12.89 27.75 1.85
C ILE A 512 14.14 27.25 1.09
N PRO A 513 15.19 28.07 0.91
CA PRO A 513 16.38 27.67 0.16
C PRO A 513 17.10 26.51 0.83
N GLY A 514 17.46 25.50 0.04
CA GLY A 514 18.19 24.34 0.54
C GLY A 514 17.31 23.28 1.23
N LEU A 515 16.00 23.51 1.41
CA LEU A 515 15.10 22.46 1.87
C LEU A 515 14.88 21.44 0.75
N ALA A 516 15.36 20.21 0.96
CA ALA A 516 15.24 19.14 -0.01
C ALA A 516 13.77 18.74 -0.23
N TYR A 517 13.45 18.17 -1.39
CA TYR A 517 12.13 17.61 -1.60
C TYR A 517 11.97 16.27 -0.87
N LEU A 518 10.83 16.04 -0.22
CA LEU A 518 10.54 14.80 0.48
C LEU A 518 9.72 13.84 -0.39
N PRO A 519 10.27 12.68 -0.81
CA PRO A 519 9.57 11.74 -1.69
C PRO A 519 8.27 11.16 -1.13
N ALA A 520 8.04 11.23 0.21
CA ALA A 520 6.80 10.79 0.83
C ALA A 520 5.56 11.53 0.28
N ARG A 521 5.72 12.75 -0.23
CA ARG A 521 4.64 13.54 -0.84
C ARG A 521 4.07 12.90 -2.10
N ASP A 522 4.91 12.20 -2.87
CA ASP A 522 4.54 11.52 -4.12
C ASP A 522 3.91 10.13 -3.86
N ASN A 523 4.00 9.59 -2.63
CA ASN A 523 3.42 8.30 -2.28
C ASN A 523 1.89 8.43 -2.09
N PRO A 524 1.05 7.65 -2.81
CA PRO A 524 -0.41 7.72 -2.64
C PRO A 524 -0.90 7.41 -1.22
N SER A 525 -0.23 6.53 -0.49
CA SER A 525 -0.67 6.06 0.84
C SER A 525 -0.32 7.02 1.98
N LYS A 526 0.68 7.89 1.76
CA LYS A 526 1.15 8.94 2.69
C LYS A 526 1.17 8.46 4.14
N THR A 527 1.99 7.47 4.48
CA THR A 527 1.97 6.82 5.80
C THR A 527 2.99 7.44 6.76
N ALA A 528 2.79 7.24 8.07
CA ALA A 528 3.73 7.70 9.09
C ALA A 528 5.13 7.09 8.88
N MET A 529 5.23 5.77 8.68
CA MET A 529 6.52 5.15 8.37
C MET A 529 7.03 5.55 6.99
N GLY A 530 6.14 5.84 6.03
CA GLY A 530 6.48 6.43 4.74
C GLY A 530 7.25 7.75 4.87
N PHE A 531 6.84 8.64 5.80
CA PHE A 531 7.59 9.86 6.13
C PHE A 531 9.01 9.52 6.62
N ILE A 532 9.14 8.63 7.61
CA ILE A 532 10.45 8.22 8.15
C ILE A 532 11.33 7.56 7.07
N ASN A 533 10.76 6.68 6.24
CA ASN A 533 11.48 6.00 5.17
C ASN A 533 11.92 6.96 4.07
N ALA A 534 11.13 7.99 3.76
CA ALA A 534 11.55 9.04 2.85
C ALA A 534 12.71 9.86 3.43
N ARG A 535 12.64 10.20 4.73
CA ARG A 535 13.72 10.88 5.45
C ARG A 535 15.03 10.08 5.43
N LYS A 536 14.99 8.77 5.69
CA LYS A 536 16.18 7.89 5.61
C LYS A 536 16.92 7.98 4.26
N LYS A 537 16.19 8.26 3.17
CA LYS A 537 16.76 8.38 1.83
C LYS A 537 17.40 9.74 1.56
N VAL A 538 16.88 10.81 2.17
CA VAL A 538 17.32 12.19 1.87
C VAL A 538 18.24 12.77 2.94
N ASP A 539 18.16 12.32 4.19
CA ASP A 539 18.85 12.96 5.31
C ASP A 539 20.38 12.73 5.33
N GLY A 540 20.89 11.77 4.55
CA GLY A 540 22.32 11.47 4.50
C GLY A 540 22.88 11.01 5.86
N ALA A 541 22.07 10.32 6.66
CA ALA A 541 22.47 9.83 7.99
C ALA A 541 23.19 8.47 7.95
N GLU A 542 23.36 7.87 6.78
CA GLU A 542 24.17 6.65 6.55
C GLU A 542 23.82 5.46 7.46
N GLY A 543 22.53 5.31 7.82
CA GLY A 543 22.06 4.25 8.72
C GLY A 543 22.30 4.50 10.22
N LEU A 544 22.92 5.64 10.56
CA LEU A 544 23.18 6.13 11.92
C LEU A 544 22.21 7.27 12.28
N TRP A 545 22.38 7.88 13.45
CA TRP A 545 21.66 9.10 13.82
C TRP A 545 22.52 10.31 13.49
N ARG A 546 22.00 11.21 12.66
CA ARG A 546 22.70 12.44 12.31
C ARG A 546 22.23 13.59 13.20
N ILE A 547 23.16 14.32 13.80
CA ILE A 547 22.91 15.60 14.46
C ILE A 547 23.93 16.60 13.88
N GLU A 548 23.41 17.66 13.29
CA GLU A 548 24.14 18.60 12.44
C GLU A 548 24.89 17.86 11.31
N ASN A 549 26.22 17.98 11.26
CA ASN A 549 27.07 17.30 10.28
C ASN A 549 27.72 16.03 10.84
N LYS A 550 27.32 15.58 12.03
CA LYS A 550 27.95 14.47 12.75
C LYS A 550 27.04 13.26 12.83
N LEU A 551 27.64 12.08 12.71
CA LEU A 551 26.97 10.79 12.82
C LEU A 551 27.31 10.13 14.16
N TYR A 552 26.27 9.60 14.80
CA TYR A 552 26.35 8.98 16.11
C TYR A 552 25.74 7.58 16.09
N ASP A 553 26.36 6.65 16.82
CA ASP A 553 25.78 5.33 17.10
C ASP A 553 25.12 5.32 18.49
N LEU A 554 23.79 5.39 18.49
CA LEU A 554 22.97 5.39 19.70
C LEU A 554 22.38 4.02 20.03
N GLU A 555 22.74 2.96 19.30
CA GLU A 555 22.09 1.64 19.39
C GLU A 555 22.18 1.04 20.81
N THR A 556 23.36 1.15 21.42
CA THR A 556 23.57 0.68 22.80
C THR A 556 22.91 1.56 23.85
N PHE A 557 22.80 2.87 23.59
CA PHE A 557 22.20 3.84 24.51
C PHE A 557 20.67 3.84 24.50
N MET A 558 20.06 3.39 23.39
CA MET A 558 18.61 3.40 23.14
C MET A 558 17.78 2.88 24.32
N LYS A 559 18.15 1.73 24.90
CA LYS A 559 17.40 1.11 26.02
C LYS A 559 17.52 1.89 27.33
N SER A 560 18.61 2.64 27.50
CA SER A 560 18.86 3.47 28.69
C SER A 560 18.42 4.93 28.51
N HIS A 561 17.91 5.31 27.34
CA HIS A 561 17.55 6.69 27.04
C HIS A 561 16.44 7.20 27.99
N PRO A 562 16.65 8.34 28.68
CA PRO A 562 15.65 8.90 29.60
C PRO A 562 14.31 9.26 28.94
N GLY A 563 14.28 9.57 27.64
CA GLY A 563 13.06 9.81 26.88
C GLY A 563 12.33 8.56 26.38
N GLY A 564 12.88 7.35 26.64
CA GLY A 564 12.35 6.09 26.11
C GLY A 564 13.04 5.66 24.81
N SER A 565 12.92 4.37 24.48
CA SER A 565 13.62 3.74 23.34
C SER A 565 12.92 3.97 22.01
N GLU A 566 11.60 4.18 22.00
CA GLU A 566 10.79 4.26 20.77
C GLU A 566 11.25 5.40 19.85
N TRP A 567 11.55 6.58 20.41
CA TRP A 567 12.06 7.73 19.65
C TRP A 567 13.35 7.42 18.88
N ILE A 568 14.33 6.82 19.57
CA ILE A 568 15.63 6.48 18.97
C ILE A 568 15.45 5.35 17.96
N TRP A 569 14.63 4.35 18.26
CA TRP A 569 14.35 3.24 17.37
C TRP A 569 13.71 3.69 16.04
N ILE A 570 12.66 4.52 16.09
CA ILE A 570 11.94 5.02 14.90
C ILE A 570 12.87 5.84 14.01
N THR A 571 13.72 6.68 14.61
CA THR A 571 14.56 7.67 13.91
C THR A 571 15.93 7.15 13.49
N LYS A 572 16.22 5.85 13.67
CA LYS A 572 17.48 5.26 13.20
C LYS A 572 17.64 5.49 11.70
N GLY A 573 18.76 6.08 11.27
CA GLY A 573 19.01 6.38 9.87
C GLY A 573 18.42 7.71 9.38
N THR A 574 17.97 8.61 10.25
CA THR A 574 17.50 9.97 9.88
C THR A 574 18.36 11.07 10.51
N ASP A 575 18.22 12.29 10.00
CA ASP A 575 18.73 13.51 10.62
C ASP A 575 17.78 13.94 11.75
N ILE A 576 18.24 13.85 12.99
CA ILE A 576 17.44 14.17 14.16
C ILE A 576 17.82 15.53 14.78
N THR A 577 18.47 16.43 14.04
CA THR A 577 18.95 17.71 14.59
C THR A 577 17.83 18.53 15.23
N GLU A 578 16.73 18.81 14.52
CA GLU A 578 15.62 19.60 15.07
C GLU A 578 14.98 18.90 16.28
N LEU A 579 14.79 17.57 16.17
CA LEU A 579 14.25 16.76 17.26
C LEU A 579 15.15 16.81 18.50
N PHE A 580 16.46 16.65 18.31
CA PHE A 580 17.45 16.70 19.37
C PHE A 580 17.42 18.05 20.08
N GLU A 581 17.37 19.14 19.32
CA GLU A 581 17.35 20.50 19.85
C GLU A 581 16.07 20.83 20.61
N ALA A 582 14.92 20.48 20.03
CA ALA A 582 13.60 20.78 20.60
C ALA A 582 13.28 19.96 21.86
N HIS A 583 13.76 18.71 21.94
CA HIS A 583 13.40 17.78 23.01
C HIS A 583 14.42 17.75 24.16
N HIS A 584 15.64 18.26 23.96
CA HIS A 584 16.66 18.35 25.01
C HIS A 584 16.89 19.79 25.46
N ILE A 585 16.13 20.23 26.45
CA ILE A 585 16.15 21.61 26.95
C ILE A 585 17.47 21.95 27.66
N THR A 586 18.03 21.01 28.42
CA THR A 586 19.32 21.15 29.12
C THR A 586 20.49 20.67 28.27
N ASP A 587 21.71 21.11 28.60
CA ASP A 587 22.98 20.71 27.97
C ASP A 587 23.44 19.26 28.26
N LYS A 588 22.78 18.54 29.18
CA LYS A 588 23.15 17.15 29.55
C LYS A 588 23.27 16.21 28.35
N ALA A 589 22.38 16.31 27.38
CA ALA A 589 22.41 15.45 26.19
C ALA A 589 23.62 15.76 25.30
N GLU A 590 23.93 17.05 25.10
CA GLU A 590 25.08 17.52 24.33
C GLU A 590 26.40 17.08 24.97
N GLN A 591 26.50 17.12 26.30
CA GLN A 591 27.69 16.67 27.03
C GLN A 591 27.91 15.15 26.93
N LEU A 592 26.85 14.37 26.76
CA LEU A 592 26.94 12.91 26.60
C LEU A 592 27.23 12.48 25.16
N LEU A 593 26.85 13.30 24.18
CA LEU A 593 26.87 12.97 22.76
C LEU A 593 28.25 12.57 22.21
N PRO A 594 29.39 13.17 22.62
CA PRO A 594 30.71 12.78 22.15
C PRO A 594 31.08 11.31 22.38
N LYS A 595 30.46 10.64 23.37
CA LYS A 595 30.70 9.22 23.66
C LYS A 595 30.21 8.28 22.55
N PHE A 596 29.29 8.77 21.72
CA PHE A 596 28.63 8.00 20.66
C PHE A 596 29.05 8.46 19.26
N TYR A 597 29.98 9.41 19.16
CA TYR A 597 30.43 9.96 17.89
C TYR A 597 31.15 8.90 17.06
N VAL A 598 30.82 8.83 15.77
CA VAL A 598 31.45 7.93 14.82
C VAL A 598 32.31 8.70 13.82
N ARG A 599 31.72 9.66 13.09
CA ARG A 599 32.37 10.45 12.03
C ARG A 599 31.50 11.62 11.56
N GLU A 600 32.05 12.49 10.72
CA GLU A 600 31.26 13.47 9.96
C GLU A 600 30.46 12.79 8.82
N ALA A 601 29.30 13.36 8.50
CA ALA A 601 28.45 12.91 7.40
C ALA A 601 29.05 13.28 6.04
N ALA A 602 28.91 12.39 5.06
CA ALA A 602 29.48 12.59 3.72
C ALA A 602 28.77 13.65 2.89
N THR A 603 27.50 13.96 3.19
CA THR A 603 26.68 14.89 2.40
C THR A 603 26.21 16.08 3.24
N PRO A 604 25.91 17.24 2.62
CA PRO A 604 25.20 18.32 3.30
C PRO A 604 23.86 17.87 3.88
N ARG A 605 23.33 18.63 4.85
CA ARG A 605 22.00 18.39 5.43
C ARG A 605 20.91 18.69 4.39
N SER A 606 19.82 17.94 4.49
CA SER A 606 18.61 18.14 3.66
C SER A 606 17.66 19.21 4.22
N VAL A 607 17.86 19.59 5.49
CA VAL A 607 17.13 20.67 6.15
C VAL A 607 18.12 21.82 6.43
N PRO A 608 17.84 23.04 5.94
CA PRO A 608 18.76 24.19 6.04
C PRO A 608 18.61 24.99 7.34
N LEU A 609 17.80 24.52 8.29
CA LEU A 609 17.50 25.21 9.54
C LEU A 609 18.70 25.15 10.49
N THR A 610 18.88 26.24 11.24
CA THR A 610 20.06 26.49 12.05
C THR A 610 19.71 26.68 13.52
N PHE A 611 20.68 26.35 14.38
CA PHE A 611 20.61 26.47 15.83
C PHE A 611 21.82 27.26 16.35
N LEU A 612 22.07 28.43 15.76
CA LEU A 612 23.23 29.25 16.11
C LEU A 612 23.23 29.61 17.61
N PRO A 613 24.39 29.61 18.29
CA PRO A 613 24.46 29.87 19.73
C PRO A 613 23.84 31.22 20.16
N ASP A 614 23.98 32.24 19.32
CA ASP A 614 23.41 33.58 19.44
C ASP A 614 22.10 33.76 18.67
N GLY A 615 21.59 32.69 18.05
CA GLY A 615 20.28 32.65 17.41
C GLY A 615 19.12 32.77 18.41
N PHE A 616 17.92 33.04 17.88
CA PHE A 616 16.70 33.20 18.66
C PHE A 616 16.40 31.95 19.48
N TYR A 617 16.38 30.78 18.84
CA TYR A 617 15.97 29.55 19.52
C TYR A 617 16.90 29.19 20.67
N ARG A 618 18.22 29.20 20.45
CA ARG A 618 19.21 28.88 21.49
C ARG A 618 19.20 29.92 22.62
N THR A 619 18.96 31.19 22.31
CA THR A 619 18.80 32.24 23.33
C THR A 619 17.54 32.02 24.18
N PHE A 620 16.42 31.72 23.55
CA PHE A 620 15.18 31.38 24.26
C PHE A 620 15.34 30.12 25.11
N LYS A 621 15.91 29.04 24.56
CA LYS A 621 16.13 27.74 25.24
C LYS A 621 16.94 27.89 26.54
N ARG A 622 18.00 28.73 26.55
CA ARG A 622 18.76 29.03 27.77
C ARG A 622 17.88 29.70 28.84
N ARG A 623 17.12 30.73 28.46
CA ARG A 623 16.22 31.45 29.39
C ARG A 623 15.06 30.60 29.88
N ALA A 624 14.52 29.74 29.02
CA ALA A 624 13.48 28.78 29.37
C ALA A 624 14.01 27.75 30.38
N THR A 625 15.24 27.27 30.21
CA THR A 625 15.90 26.38 31.18
C THR A 625 15.98 27.04 32.56
N GLU A 626 16.40 28.31 32.62
CA GLU A 626 16.43 29.08 33.87
C GLU A 626 15.04 29.21 34.52
N ALA A 627 14.02 29.50 33.72
CA ALA A 627 12.64 29.62 34.19
C ALA A 627 12.07 28.30 34.73
N LEU A 628 12.55 27.16 34.23
CA LEU A 628 12.10 25.83 34.60
C LEU A 628 12.91 25.20 35.75
N ASN A 629 13.99 25.83 36.23
CA ASN A 629 14.86 25.27 37.28
C ASN A 629 14.13 24.89 38.58
N GLY A 630 13.00 25.54 38.88
CA GLY A 630 12.20 25.28 40.09
C GLY A 630 11.23 24.10 39.97
N VAL A 631 11.11 23.45 38.81
CA VAL A 631 10.14 22.37 38.55
C VAL A 631 10.78 21.16 37.88
N ASN A 632 10.20 19.98 38.08
CA ASN A 632 10.62 18.79 37.37
C ASN A 632 9.88 18.65 36.03
N PHE A 633 10.27 19.47 35.05
CA PHE A 633 9.62 19.52 33.73
C PHE A 633 9.88 18.28 32.86
N HIS A 634 10.69 17.32 33.31
CA HIS A 634 10.84 16.01 32.66
C HIS A 634 9.70 15.03 32.96
N LYS A 635 8.73 15.43 33.81
CA LYS A 635 7.52 14.67 34.13
C LYS A 635 6.28 15.52 33.88
N SER A 636 5.17 14.88 33.54
CA SER A 636 3.88 15.56 33.50
C SER A 636 3.46 16.05 34.88
N SER A 637 2.77 17.19 34.95
CA SER A 637 2.33 17.75 36.22
C SER A 637 1.19 16.92 36.83
N THR A 638 1.11 16.86 38.15
CA THR A 638 -0.01 16.20 38.84
C THR A 638 -1.35 16.82 38.44
N THR A 639 -1.40 18.14 38.26
CA THR A 639 -2.61 18.86 37.83
C THR A 639 -3.06 18.42 36.44
N THR A 640 -2.14 18.36 35.48
CA THR A 640 -2.43 17.89 34.11
C THR A 640 -2.90 16.44 34.14
N ASN A 641 -2.22 15.57 34.90
CA ASN A 641 -2.61 14.17 35.08
C ASN A 641 -4.05 14.05 35.62
N LEU A 642 -4.40 14.79 36.68
CA LEU A 642 -5.73 14.77 37.27
C LEU A 642 -6.82 15.25 36.30
N ILE A 643 -6.55 16.31 35.53
CA ILE A 643 -7.49 16.80 34.50
C ILE A 643 -7.70 15.71 33.44
N THR A 644 -6.63 15.16 32.87
CA THR A 644 -6.72 14.14 31.81
C THR A 644 -7.42 12.87 32.32
N ASP A 645 -7.06 12.37 33.50
CA ASP A 645 -7.67 11.16 34.08
C ASP A 645 -9.16 11.38 34.38
N SER A 646 -9.54 12.58 34.81
CA SER A 646 -10.94 12.94 35.03
C SER A 646 -11.73 12.97 33.72
N LEU A 647 -11.15 13.50 32.63
CA LEU A 647 -11.78 13.52 31.30
C LEU A 647 -12.05 12.11 30.78
N VAL A 648 -11.10 11.18 30.94
CA VAL A 648 -11.28 9.76 30.57
C VAL A 648 -12.38 9.13 31.40
N THR A 649 -12.36 9.34 32.73
CA THR A 649 -13.36 8.79 33.64
C THR A 649 -14.77 9.23 33.26
N VAL A 650 -14.94 10.52 32.94
CA VAL A 650 -16.23 11.07 32.51
C VAL A 650 -16.62 10.54 31.12
N THR A 651 -15.67 10.36 30.20
CA THR A 651 -15.92 9.71 28.89
C THR A 651 -16.52 8.32 29.05
N PHE A 652 -15.94 7.47 29.92
CA PHE A 652 -16.49 6.15 30.21
C PHE A 652 -17.85 6.23 30.90
N ALA A 653 -18.00 7.07 31.93
CA ALA A 653 -19.27 7.21 32.65
C ALA A 653 -20.42 7.65 31.73
N LEU A 654 -20.19 8.66 30.88
CA LEU A 654 -21.21 9.17 29.96
C LEU A 654 -21.50 8.20 28.81
N SER A 655 -20.50 7.51 28.27
CA SER A 655 -20.71 6.53 27.19
C SER A 655 -21.50 5.30 27.68
N LEU A 656 -21.20 4.80 28.88
CA LEU A 656 -21.97 3.75 29.54
C LEU A 656 -23.41 4.20 29.82
N MET A 657 -23.59 5.41 30.37
CA MET A 657 -24.92 5.96 30.63
C MET A 657 -25.71 6.13 29.33
N ALA A 658 -25.09 6.66 28.26
CA ALA A 658 -25.72 6.80 26.95
C ALA A 658 -26.15 5.44 26.36
N ALA A 659 -25.33 4.40 26.53
CA ALA A 659 -25.64 3.04 26.11
C ALA A 659 -26.78 2.41 26.93
N PHE A 660 -26.81 2.65 28.24
CA PHE A 660 -27.85 2.14 29.14
C PHE A 660 -29.22 2.79 28.89
N VAL A 661 -29.27 4.13 28.82
CA VAL A 661 -30.54 4.87 28.64
C VAL A 661 -30.92 5.16 27.19
N HIS A 662 -30.05 4.82 26.23
CA HIS A 662 -30.24 5.09 24.79
C HIS A 662 -30.42 6.59 24.45
N SER A 663 -29.70 7.48 25.16
CA SER A 663 -29.84 8.93 24.99
C SER A 663 -28.76 9.52 24.09
N TYR A 664 -29.17 10.06 22.94
CA TYR A 664 -28.26 10.79 22.04
C TYR A 664 -27.76 12.11 22.64
N VAL A 665 -28.47 12.71 23.62
CA VAL A 665 -28.00 13.92 24.31
C VAL A 665 -26.80 13.59 25.20
N ILE A 666 -26.88 12.51 25.97
CA ILE A 666 -25.76 12.03 26.79
C ILE A 666 -24.62 11.56 25.89
N LEU A 667 -24.93 10.93 24.74
CA LEU A 667 -23.93 10.54 23.76
C LEU A 667 -23.16 11.73 23.19
N SER A 668 -23.82 12.85 22.90
CA SER A 668 -23.15 14.08 22.44
C SER A 668 -22.21 14.64 23.51
N LEU A 669 -22.60 14.57 24.79
CA LEU A 669 -21.70 14.93 25.91
C LEU A 669 -20.52 13.95 26.02
N ALA A 670 -20.77 12.64 25.91
CA ALA A 670 -19.70 11.64 25.88
C ALA A 670 -18.71 11.89 24.73
N SER A 671 -19.21 12.29 23.56
CA SER A 671 -18.40 12.62 22.38
C SER A 671 -17.52 13.85 22.61
N LEU A 672 -18.05 14.89 23.27
CA LEU A 672 -17.28 16.08 23.67
C LEU A 672 -16.15 15.72 24.63
N PHE A 673 -16.44 14.89 25.65
CA PHE A 673 -15.43 14.43 26.60
C PHE A 673 -14.40 13.49 25.95
N LEU A 674 -14.79 12.66 24.98
CA LEU A 674 -13.84 11.88 24.18
C LEU A 674 -12.91 12.81 23.38
N THR A 675 -13.41 13.90 22.80
CA THR A 675 -12.58 14.90 22.10
C THR A 675 -11.58 15.55 23.06
N TRP A 676 -12.04 16.02 24.22
CA TRP A 676 -11.15 16.61 25.21
C TRP A 676 -10.15 15.62 25.79
N THR A 677 -10.55 14.37 25.99
CA THR A 677 -9.65 13.26 26.37
C THR A 677 -8.55 13.09 25.34
N THR A 678 -8.93 13.03 24.06
CA THR A 678 -7.98 12.87 22.94
C THR A 678 -7.02 14.05 22.87
N ASN A 679 -7.54 15.29 22.88
CA ASN A 679 -6.71 16.48 22.83
C ASN A 679 -5.77 16.58 24.05
N ALA A 680 -6.27 16.31 25.26
CA ALA A 680 -5.46 16.33 26.47
C ALA A 680 -4.36 15.26 26.46
N ALA A 681 -4.64 14.10 25.87
CA ALA A 681 -3.70 12.99 25.78
C ALA A 681 -2.49 13.30 24.88
N HIS A 682 -2.60 14.30 23.99
CA HIS A 682 -1.51 14.61 23.05
C HIS A 682 -0.20 14.95 23.74
N ASN A 683 -0.28 15.69 24.87
CA ASN A 683 0.85 16.10 25.71
C ASN A 683 1.77 14.93 26.08
N TYR A 684 1.22 13.72 26.26
CA TYR A 684 1.96 12.57 26.77
C TYR A 684 2.79 11.84 25.73
N PHE A 685 2.44 11.91 24.43
CA PHE A 685 3.25 11.24 23.40
C PHE A 685 4.48 12.07 22.97
N HIS A 686 4.54 13.35 23.32
CA HIS A 686 5.75 14.18 23.21
C HIS A 686 6.78 13.86 24.31
N MET A 687 6.33 13.27 25.42
CA MET A 687 7.16 12.92 26.57
C MET A 687 7.68 11.48 26.49
N ARG A 688 8.41 11.07 27.54
CA ARG A 688 8.74 9.65 27.76
C ARG A 688 7.48 8.80 27.76
N ASP A 689 7.60 7.61 27.18
CA ASP A 689 6.51 6.65 27.14
C ASP A 689 5.86 6.44 28.51
N ASN A 690 4.55 6.64 28.55
CA ASN A 690 3.71 6.51 29.73
C ASN A 690 2.29 6.09 29.31
N PHE A 691 1.56 5.45 30.21
CA PHE A 691 0.26 4.86 29.88
C PHE A 691 -0.81 5.88 29.45
N ARG A 692 -0.68 7.17 29.81
CA ARG A 692 -1.67 8.21 29.46
C ARG A 692 -1.63 8.58 27.98
N MET A 693 -0.56 8.23 27.27
CA MET A 693 -0.56 8.33 25.80
C MET A 693 -1.71 7.51 25.19
N TYR A 694 -2.09 6.39 25.82
CA TYR A 694 -3.13 5.50 25.31
C TYR A 694 -4.53 6.10 25.41
N TYR A 695 -4.74 7.15 26.20
CA TYR A 695 -6.00 7.88 26.16
C TYR A 695 -6.27 8.52 24.79
N PHE A 696 -5.21 8.86 24.05
CA PHE A 696 -5.32 9.30 22.67
C PHE A 696 -5.90 8.20 21.77
N ASP A 697 -5.49 6.96 22.02
CA ASP A 697 -5.89 5.79 21.24
C ASP A 697 -7.39 5.44 21.37
N LEU A 698 -8.10 5.92 22.41
CA LEU A 698 -9.56 5.73 22.54
C LEU A 698 -10.35 6.32 21.36
N SER A 699 -9.76 7.27 20.64
CA SER A 699 -10.36 7.95 19.49
C SER A 699 -10.22 7.23 18.15
N MET A 700 -9.62 6.03 18.14
CA MET A 700 -9.11 5.31 16.95
C MET A 700 -7.81 5.88 16.35
N LEU A 701 -7.45 7.13 16.64
CA LEU A 701 -6.14 7.65 16.26
C LEU A 701 -5.01 6.84 16.94
N SER A 702 -3.86 6.72 16.29
CA SER A 702 -2.71 5.96 16.85
C SER A 702 -1.70 6.91 17.48
N SER A 703 -1.45 6.77 18.78
CA SER A 703 -0.40 7.55 19.47
C SER A 703 0.99 7.36 18.83
N LYS A 704 1.27 6.16 18.30
CA LYS A 704 2.51 5.84 17.55
C LYS A 704 2.60 6.62 16.23
N ASN A 705 1.52 6.59 15.43
CA ASN A 705 1.49 7.32 14.17
C ASN A 705 1.53 8.83 14.41
N PHE A 706 0.76 9.33 15.38
CA PHE A 706 0.72 10.75 15.70
C PHE A 706 2.05 11.27 16.25
N ARG A 707 2.81 10.46 17.01
CA ARG A 707 4.18 10.81 17.38
C ARG A 707 5.05 11.11 16.15
N ILE A 708 4.93 10.32 15.09
CA ILE A 708 5.68 10.55 13.85
C ILE A 708 5.12 11.75 13.08
N THR A 709 3.82 11.75 12.78
CA THR A 709 3.20 12.72 11.88
C THR A 709 3.06 14.10 12.50
N HIS A 710 2.83 14.17 13.81
CA HIS A 710 2.69 15.42 14.53
C HIS A 710 4.01 15.84 15.18
N ALA A 711 4.60 15.02 16.06
CA ALA A 711 5.77 15.47 16.82
C ALA A 711 7.09 15.47 16.00
N MET A 712 7.32 14.48 15.13
CA MET A 712 8.55 14.40 14.32
C MET A 712 8.46 15.13 12.97
N SER A 713 7.26 15.49 12.52
CA SER A 713 7.02 16.17 11.26
C SER A 713 6.44 17.57 11.48
N HIS A 714 5.17 17.67 11.90
CA HIS A 714 4.50 18.97 12.04
C HIS A 714 5.20 19.93 12.99
N HIS A 715 5.60 19.49 14.19
CA HIS A 715 6.29 20.36 15.16
C HIS A 715 7.68 20.80 14.70
N MET A 716 8.34 20.04 13.83
CA MET A 716 9.71 20.34 13.40
C MET A 716 9.75 21.18 12.13
N TYR A 717 8.71 21.05 11.29
CA TYR A 717 8.66 21.61 9.95
C TYR A 717 7.28 22.19 9.59
N PRO A 718 6.57 22.90 10.49
CA PRO A 718 5.16 23.26 10.32
C PRO A 718 4.94 24.12 9.08
N ASN A 719 3.86 23.84 8.35
CA ASN A 719 3.46 24.52 7.11
C ASN A 719 4.51 24.48 5.98
N THR A 720 5.58 23.69 6.09
CA THR A 720 6.57 23.51 5.02
C THR A 720 6.18 22.35 4.10
N ILE A 721 6.96 22.12 3.04
CA ILE A 721 6.76 20.92 2.23
C ILE A 721 7.04 19.60 2.98
N TRP A 722 7.74 19.61 4.11
CA TRP A 722 8.01 18.42 4.95
C TRP A 722 6.92 18.15 5.99
N ASP A 723 5.98 19.07 6.18
CA ASP A 723 4.87 18.90 7.11
C ASP A 723 3.88 17.84 6.59
N TYR A 724 3.77 16.72 7.31
CA TYR A 724 2.83 15.65 7.02
C TYR A 724 1.38 16.15 7.02
N GLU A 725 0.99 17.03 7.95
CA GLU A 725 -0.37 17.57 8.02
C GLU A 725 -0.76 18.29 6.72
N MET A 726 0.21 18.95 6.09
CA MET A 726 0.00 19.70 4.87
C MET A 726 -0.23 18.78 3.68
N TYR A 727 0.67 17.83 3.43
CA TYR A 727 0.58 17.02 2.21
C TYR A 727 -0.35 15.81 2.34
N VAL A 728 -0.68 15.33 3.55
CA VAL A 728 -1.59 14.17 3.73
C VAL A 728 -2.98 14.44 3.20
N VAL A 729 -3.47 15.67 3.35
CA VAL A 729 -4.80 16.08 2.88
C VAL A 729 -4.81 16.64 1.45
N GLU A 730 -3.64 16.83 0.83
CA GLU A 730 -3.54 17.19 -0.59
C GLU A 730 -3.93 15.97 -1.48
N PRO A 731 -4.62 16.17 -2.62
CA PRO A 731 -5.03 17.46 -3.18
C PRO A 731 -6.38 17.99 -2.68
N PHE A 732 -7.03 17.33 -1.71
CA PHE A 732 -8.42 17.62 -1.31
C PHE A 732 -8.57 18.89 -0.47
N VAL A 733 -7.59 19.20 0.37
CA VAL A 733 -7.47 20.47 1.11
C VAL A 733 -6.08 21.03 0.84
N GLN A 734 -6.01 22.26 0.31
CA GLN A 734 -4.75 22.85 -0.16
C GLN A 734 -4.47 24.18 0.55
N TRP A 735 -3.64 24.16 1.60
CA TRP A 735 -3.24 25.38 2.31
C TRP A 735 -2.05 26.11 1.68
N MET A 736 -1.13 25.40 1.03
CA MET A 736 0.10 25.97 0.43
C MET A 736 -0.23 27.01 -0.66
N PRO A 737 0.12 28.30 -0.57
CA PRO A 737 -0.19 29.29 -1.61
C PRO A 737 0.45 28.94 -2.96
N ARG A 738 -0.36 28.85 -4.02
CA ARG A 738 0.15 28.63 -5.38
C ARG A 738 -0.66 29.38 -6.42
N LYS A 739 0.02 29.93 -7.42
CA LYS A 739 -0.62 30.66 -8.53
C LYS A 739 -1.53 29.77 -9.38
N ASP A 740 -1.28 28.47 -9.40
CA ASP A 740 -2.01 27.49 -10.20
C ASP A 740 -3.18 26.82 -9.47
N LYS A 741 -3.50 27.21 -8.22
CA LYS A 741 -4.70 26.66 -7.55
C LYS A 741 -5.98 27.00 -8.31
N SER A 742 -6.83 25.99 -8.47
CA SER A 742 -8.17 26.15 -9.01
C SER A 742 -9.09 26.85 -7.99
N TYR A 743 -9.80 27.89 -8.43
CA TYR A 743 -10.85 28.52 -7.62
C TYR A 743 -11.96 27.53 -7.27
N LEU A 744 -12.36 26.67 -8.23
CA LEU A 744 -13.38 25.66 -8.01
C LEU A 744 -12.92 24.65 -6.96
N MET A 745 -11.68 24.15 -7.06
CA MET A 745 -11.13 23.23 -6.06
C MET A 745 -11.01 23.87 -4.68
N GLY A 746 -10.65 25.15 -4.60
CA GLY A 746 -10.66 25.91 -3.36
C GLY A 746 -12.05 25.97 -2.72
N MET A 747 -13.10 26.15 -3.53
CA MET A 747 -14.48 26.10 -3.04
C MET A 747 -14.90 24.69 -2.59
N ILE A 748 -14.50 23.65 -3.33
CA ILE A 748 -14.73 22.25 -2.94
C ILE A 748 -14.03 21.95 -1.62
N SER A 749 -12.77 22.35 -1.46
CA SER A 749 -11.96 22.19 -0.24
C SER A 749 -12.68 22.77 0.99
N LYS A 750 -13.31 23.94 0.86
CA LYS A 750 -14.10 24.54 1.95
C LYS A 750 -15.32 23.71 2.33
N ILE A 751 -16.05 23.20 1.33
CA ILE A 751 -17.29 22.43 1.52
C ILE A 751 -16.97 21.05 2.12
N ILE A 752 -15.88 20.42 1.67
CA ILE A 752 -15.49 19.09 2.11
C ILE A 752 -14.74 19.08 3.45
N SER A 753 -14.14 20.20 3.87
CA SER A 753 -13.37 20.27 5.13
C SER A 753 -14.13 19.70 6.35
N PRO A 754 -15.40 20.07 6.63
CA PRO A 754 -16.15 19.47 7.73
C PRO A 754 -16.40 17.97 7.58
N ILE A 755 -16.52 17.46 6.35
CA ILE A 755 -16.68 16.03 6.05
C ILE A 755 -15.37 15.29 6.34
N VAL A 756 -14.23 15.86 5.93
CA VAL A 756 -12.90 15.33 6.25
C VAL A 756 -12.71 15.25 7.77
N TRP A 757 -13.07 16.31 8.50
CA TRP A 757 -13.00 16.32 9.96
C TRP A 757 -13.87 15.23 10.59
N MET A 758 -15.10 15.05 10.11
CA MET A 758 -16.03 14.05 10.63
C MET A 758 -15.55 12.61 10.42
N LEU A 759 -14.88 12.32 9.31
CA LEU A 759 -14.45 10.95 8.95
C LEU A 759 -13.03 10.61 9.44
N MET A 760 -12.27 11.59 9.91
CA MET A 760 -10.84 11.44 10.22
C MET A 760 -10.54 10.30 11.20
N TYR A 761 -11.26 10.18 12.32
CA TYR A 761 -11.05 9.09 13.29
C TYR A 761 -11.26 7.70 12.66
N ILE A 762 -12.26 7.55 11.80
CA ILE A 762 -12.56 6.27 11.13
C ILE A 762 -11.47 5.96 10.10
N ILE A 763 -11.10 6.95 9.27
CA ILE A 763 -10.07 6.78 8.22
C ILE A 763 -8.72 6.44 8.85
N GLU A 764 -8.29 7.21 9.85
CA GLU A 764 -7.02 6.96 10.56
C GLU A 764 -7.08 5.68 11.39
N GLY A 765 -8.26 5.29 11.89
CA GLY A 765 -8.49 4.01 12.55
C GLY A 765 -8.33 2.81 11.59
N ILE A 766 -8.92 2.88 10.39
CA ILE A 766 -8.72 1.85 9.35
C ILE A 766 -7.24 1.81 8.95
N LYS A 767 -6.64 2.98 8.73
CA LYS A 767 -5.22 3.11 8.38
C LYS A 767 -4.33 2.51 9.46
N ARG A 768 -4.59 2.78 10.74
CA ARG A 768 -3.88 2.18 11.88
C ARG A 768 -3.77 0.66 11.75
N TYR A 769 -4.90 -0.03 11.58
CA TYR A 769 -4.88 -1.49 11.50
C TYR A 769 -4.27 -2.01 10.19
N TYR A 770 -4.52 -1.33 9.07
CA TYR A 770 -3.82 -1.62 7.82
C TYR A 770 -2.29 -1.57 7.99
N LEU A 771 -1.78 -0.54 8.68
CA LEU A 771 -0.35 -0.37 8.94
C LEU A 771 0.21 -1.39 9.94
N VAL A 772 -0.59 -1.88 10.88
CA VAL A 772 -0.19 -3.00 11.75
C VAL A 772 0.15 -4.23 10.92
N TYR A 773 -0.66 -4.57 9.92
CA TYR A 773 -0.43 -5.74 9.06
C TYR A 773 0.61 -5.52 7.96
N THR A 774 0.75 -4.29 7.44
CA THR A 774 1.57 -4.01 6.25
C THR A 774 2.93 -3.40 6.54
N GLU A 775 3.06 -2.53 7.56
CA GLU A 775 4.30 -1.80 7.85
C GLU A 775 4.94 -2.20 9.17
N TYR A 776 4.15 -2.32 10.26
CA TYR A 776 4.69 -2.61 11.59
C TYR A 776 4.89 -4.10 11.85
N GLY A 777 4.05 -4.97 11.26
CA GLY A 777 4.13 -6.42 11.39
C GLY A 777 3.88 -6.97 12.80
N VAL A 778 3.48 -6.11 13.75
CA VAL A 778 3.28 -6.46 15.16
C VAL A 778 2.09 -5.68 15.70
N PHE A 779 1.18 -6.40 16.36
CA PHE A 779 0.05 -5.81 17.07
C PHE A 779 0.50 -5.42 18.50
N GLU A 780 0.37 -4.15 18.87
CA GLU A 780 0.77 -3.65 20.19
C GLU A 780 -0.43 -3.48 21.12
N PHE A 781 -0.20 -3.38 22.43
CA PHE A 781 -1.26 -3.13 23.42
C PHE A 781 -2.12 -1.91 23.07
N ARG A 782 -1.51 -0.85 22.53
CA ARG A 782 -2.21 0.36 22.10
C ARG A 782 -3.29 0.09 21.04
N ASP A 783 -3.11 -0.93 20.21
CA ASP A 783 -4.03 -1.28 19.12
C ASP A 783 -5.30 -1.97 19.62
N PHE A 784 -5.33 -2.40 20.88
CA PHE A 784 -6.56 -2.87 21.54
C PHE A 784 -7.39 -1.73 22.15
N ILE A 785 -6.75 -0.60 22.48
CA ILE A 785 -7.35 0.49 23.24
C ILE A 785 -8.62 1.09 22.61
N PRO A 786 -8.72 1.30 21.28
CA PRO A 786 -9.93 1.87 20.69
C PRO A 786 -11.20 1.05 20.97
N PHE A 787 -11.05 -0.26 21.24
CA PHE A 787 -12.17 -1.17 21.48
C PHE A 787 -12.65 -1.19 22.93
N LEU A 788 -11.95 -0.55 23.88
CA LEU A 788 -12.37 -0.52 25.28
C LEU A 788 -13.73 0.16 25.48
N LEU A 789 -13.99 1.25 24.75
CA LEU A 789 -15.28 1.95 24.79
C LEU A 789 -16.44 1.07 24.28
N PRO A 790 -16.43 0.54 23.04
CA PRO A 790 -17.54 -0.28 22.57
C PRO A 790 -17.70 -1.59 23.36
N ILE A 791 -16.61 -2.19 23.84
CA ILE A 791 -16.68 -3.37 24.73
C ILE A 791 -17.39 -3.02 26.03
N SER A 792 -16.99 -1.93 26.71
CA SER A 792 -17.62 -1.52 27.96
C SER A 792 -19.09 -1.11 27.78
N MET A 793 -19.41 -0.37 26.71
CA MET A 793 -20.79 -0.02 26.35
C MET A 793 -21.65 -1.26 26.09
N SER A 794 -21.06 -2.33 25.53
CA SER A 794 -21.77 -3.59 25.25
C SER A 794 -22.18 -4.34 26.52
N LEU A 795 -21.55 -4.07 27.67
CA LEU A 795 -21.90 -4.68 28.96
C LEU A 795 -23.22 -4.15 29.53
N VAL A 796 -23.63 -2.94 29.13
CA VAL A 796 -24.83 -2.26 29.67
C VAL A 796 -25.91 -2.04 28.61
N ALA A 797 -25.57 -2.13 27.32
CA ALA A 797 -26.52 -2.05 26.23
C ALA A 797 -27.36 -3.34 26.13
N PRO A 798 -28.64 -3.26 25.73
CA PRO A 798 -29.49 -4.44 25.60
C PRO A 798 -29.08 -5.37 24.43
N LYS A 799 -28.32 -4.85 23.46
CA LYS A 799 -27.74 -5.61 22.34
C LYS A 799 -26.37 -5.04 21.97
N ILE A 800 -25.41 -5.90 21.62
CA ILE A 800 -24.07 -5.51 21.17
C ILE A 800 -24.13 -4.54 19.98
N LEU A 801 -25.02 -4.78 19.01
CA LEU A 801 -25.17 -3.91 17.84
C LEU A 801 -25.60 -2.47 18.20
N ILE A 802 -26.30 -2.27 19.33
CA ILE A 802 -26.70 -0.94 19.79
C ILE A 802 -25.47 -0.20 20.35
N ALA A 803 -24.65 -0.88 21.17
CA ALA A 803 -23.41 -0.31 21.66
C ALA A 803 -22.46 0.07 20.52
N LEU A 804 -22.31 -0.81 19.52
CA LEU A 804 -21.51 -0.54 18.32
C LEU A 804 -22.03 0.68 17.56
N LYS A 805 -23.35 0.77 17.33
CA LYS A 805 -23.97 1.93 16.67
C LYS A 805 -23.74 3.24 17.42
N LEU A 806 -23.92 3.24 18.74
CA LEU A 806 -23.73 4.44 19.56
C LEU A 806 -22.25 4.86 19.59
N TRP A 807 -21.32 3.91 19.68
CA TRP A 807 -19.89 4.17 19.60
C TRP A 807 -19.49 4.78 18.24
N LEU A 808 -20.00 4.25 17.12
CA LEU A 808 -19.74 4.82 15.80
C LEU A 808 -20.26 6.27 15.67
N ILE A 809 -21.45 6.57 16.21
CA ILE A 809 -21.97 7.95 16.23
C ILE A 809 -21.09 8.84 17.11
N MET A 810 -20.65 8.33 18.26
CA MET A 810 -19.74 9.05 19.16
C MET A 810 -18.41 9.39 18.47
N LEU A 811 -17.84 8.46 17.69
CA LEU A 811 -16.64 8.70 16.89
C LEU A 811 -16.85 9.82 15.85
N LEU A 812 -17.96 9.83 15.12
CA LEU A 812 -18.24 10.86 14.11
C LEU A 812 -18.36 12.26 14.73
N ILE A 813 -19.08 12.38 15.86
CA ILE A 813 -19.23 13.66 16.57
C ILE A 813 -17.88 14.09 17.14
N SER A 814 -17.17 13.18 17.82
CA SER A 814 -15.88 13.47 18.45
C SER A 814 -14.81 13.86 17.42
N SER A 815 -14.76 13.16 16.27
CA SER A 815 -13.86 13.47 15.15
C SER A 815 -14.16 14.85 14.56
N THR A 816 -15.43 15.22 14.42
CA THR A 816 -15.83 16.55 13.94
C THR A 816 -15.33 17.66 14.87
N LEU A 817 -15.50 17.48 16.19
CA LEU A 817 -15.02 18.42 17.19
C LEU A 817 -13.48 18.47 17.24
N PHE A 818 -12.81 17.32 17.11
CA PHE A 818 -11.36 17.24 17.05
C PHE A 818 -10.82 18.03 15.84
N GLY A 819 -11.35 17.79 14.64
CA GLY A 819 -10.91 18.50 13.43
C GLY A 819 -11.22 20.00 13.49
N LEU A 820 -12.37 20.38 14.07
CA LEU A 820 -12.70 21.79 14.31
C LEU A 820 -11.67 22.48 15.23
N ILE A 821 -11.22 21.79 16.28
CA ILE A 821 -10.23 22.32 17.22
C ILE A 821 -8.82 22.31 16.60
N GLY A 822 -8.38 21.17 16.07
CA GLY A 822 -7.02 20.93 15.57
C GLY A 822 -6.65 21.74 14.34
N PHE A 823 -7.42 21.65 13.24
CA PHE A 823 -7.12 22.41 12.02
C PHE A 823 -7.29 23.93 12.17
N ASN A 824 -7.87 24.37 13.30
CA ASN A 824 -8.00 25.78 13.65
C ASN A 824 -7.16 26.12 14.90
N ALA A 825 -6.18 25.29 15.24
CA ALA A 825 -5.25 25.45 16.36
C ALA A 825 -4.07 26.38 16.03
N ALA A 826 -4.31 27.40 15.20
CA ALA A 826 -3.40 28.52 14.95
C ALA A 826 -2.23 28.31 13.97
N HIS A 827 -2.33 27.35 13.05
CA HIS A 827 -1.37 27.17 11.94
C HIS A 827 -1.82 27.78 10.61
N HIS A 828 -3.13 27.86 10.36
CA HIS A 828 -3.65 28.18 9.02
C HIS A 828 -4.34 29.55 8.98
N HIS A 829 -3.65 30.55 8.45
CA HIS A 829 -4.18 31.88 8.19
C HIS A 829 -3.42 32.54 7.03
N PRO A 830 -4.05 33.44 6.24
CA PRO A 830 -3.38 34.21 5.19
C PRO A 830 -2.17 35.06 5.59
N ASP A 831 -1.94 35.23 6.89
CA ASP A 831 -0.86 36.05 7.46
C ASP A 831 0.01 35.20 8.40
N ILE A 832 -0.04 33.87 8.21
CA ILE A 832 0.85 32.87 8.81
C ILE A 832 1.62 32.23 7.66
N PHE A 833 2.91 31.98 7.88
CA PHE A 833 3.79 31.44 6.87
C PHE A 833 3.35 30.04 6.43
N HIS A 834 3.35 29.82 5.11
CA HIS A 834 3.27 28.50 4.49
C HIS A 834 4.25 28.46 3.32
N ASP A 835 4.87 27.31 3.06
CA ASP A 835 5.75 27.16 1.91
C ASP A 835 5.04 27.57 0.61
N GLY A 836 5.72 28.37 -0.21
CA GLY A 836 5.12 29.17 -1.28
C GLY A 836 5.03 30.67 -0.95
N ASP A 837 5.11 31.06 0.33
CA ASP A 837 5.34 32.45 0.76
C ASP A 837 6.80 32.87 0.64
N ILE A 838 7.05 34.18 0.74
CA ILE A 838 8.41 34.73 0.85
C ILE A 838 8.94 34.36 2.23
N TYR A 839 9.95 33.49 2.24
CA TYR A 839 10.64 33.04 3.44
C TYR A 839 11.51 34.15 4.05
N ARG A 840 11.89 33.98 5.33
CA ARG A 840 12.80 34.88 6.05
C ARG A 840 14.27 34.58 5.71
N ASN A 841 15.13 35.60 5.67
CA ASN A 841 16.54 35.40 5.28
C ASN A 841 17.36 34.66 6.35
N ASP A 842 17.02 34.83 7.63
CA ASP A 842 17.64 34.09 8.72
C ASP A 842 17.00 32.69 8.82
N MET A 843 17.83 31.66 8.96
CA MET A 843 17.38 30.26 8.97
C MET A 843 17.25 29.72 10.40
N ASP A 844 16.96 30.58 11.39
CA ASP A 844 16.76 30.13 12.78
C ASP A 844 15.48 29.31 12.88
N TRP A 845 15.59 28.09 13.40
CA TRP A 845 14.46 27.17 13.52
C TRP A 845 13.33 27.76 14.36
N GLY A 846 13.64 28.39 15.49
CA GLY A 846 12.63 28.95 16.39
C GLY A 846 11.87 30.10 15.74
N LEU A 847 12.55 30.95 14.96
CA LEU A 847 11.89 32.02 14.23
C LEU A 847 10.92 31.51 13.15
N LEU A 848 11.25 30.39 12.49
CA LEU A 848 10.33 29.74 11.55
C LEU A 848 9.08 29.19 12.27
N GLU A 849 9.24 28.59 13.45
CA GLU A 849 8.10 28.17 14.29
C GLU A 849 7.18 29.36 14.62
N LEU A 850 7.77 30.51 15.00
CA LEU A 850 6.99 31.73 15.26
C LEU A 850 6.23 32.20 14.01
N ASP A 851 6.80 32.06 12.83
CA ASP A 851 6.16 32.48 11.59
C ASP A 851 4.97 31.58 11.21
N ALA A 852 5.06 30.27 11.50
CA ALA A 852 4.06 29.25 11.18
C ALA A 852 2.97 29.04 12.26
N VAL A 853 3.17 29.55 13.48
CA VAL A 853 2.25 29.33 14.62
C VAL A 853 1.74 30.67 15.16
N ARG A 854 0.56 30.71 15.79
CA ARG A 854 0.09 31.87 16.59
C ARG A 854 -0.50 31.41 17.93
N ASP A 855 -0.42 32.25 18.95
CA ASP A 855 -1.10 32.00 20.21
C ASP A 855 -2.54 32.53 20.21
N ARG A 856 -3.37 32.02 21.13
CA ARG A 856 -4.80 32.32 21.18
C ARG A 856 -5.22 32.94 22.50
N VAL A 857 -5.65 34.21 22.46
CA VAL A 857 -6.06 35.00 23.64
C VAL A 857 -7.20 34.32 24.40
N ASP A 858 -8.15 33.71 23.69
CA ASP A 858 -9.33 33.11 24.31
C ASP A 858 -9.03 31.77 25.00
N ILE A 859 -8.02 31.05 24.53
CA ILE A 859 -7.66 29.70 25.01
C ILE A 859 -6.64 29.78 26.13
N ASP A 860 -5.66 30.69 26.03
CA ASP A 860 -4.53 30.79 26.97
C ASP A 860 -4.91 31.32 28.37
N LYS A 861 -6.19 31.60 28.62
CA LYS A 861 -6.70 32.10 29.90
C LYS A 861 -6.84 31.03 30.98
N SER A 862 -6.88 29.75 30.61
CA SER A 862 -7.13 28.65 31.54
C SER A 862 -6.33 27.41 31.15
N LEU A 863 -5.71 26.78 32.14
CA LEU A 863 -5.00 25.51 31.96
C LEU A 863 -5.90 24.43 31.33
N PHE A 864 -7.19 24.39 31.71
CA PHE A 864 -8.13 23.42 31.15
C PHE A 864 -8.30 23.62 29.63
N LEU A 865 -8.48 24.87 29.18
CA LEU A 865 -8.61 25.19 27.76
C LEU A 865 -7.29 24.96 27.03
N ILE A 866 -6.16 25.31 27.66
CA ILE A 866 -4.83 25.04 27.11
C ILE A 866 -4.67 23.55 26.79
N ILE A 867 -4.98 22.66 27.73
CA ILE A 867 -4.82 21.21 27.57
C ILE A 867 -5.83 20.62 26.57
N THR A 868 -7.09 21.10 26.59
CA THR A 868 -8.17 20.51 25.78
C THR A 868 -8.30 21.12 24.37
N HIS A 869 -7.66 22.26 24.11
CA HIS A 869 -7.78 22.98 22.83
C HIS A 869 -6.42 23.42 22.25
N TYR A 870 -5.29 22.85 22.67
CA TYR A 870 -3.94 23.17 22.18
C TYR A 870 -3.52 24.64 22.41
N GLY A 871 -3.72 25.16 23.63
CA GLY A 871 -3.27 26.50 24.00
C GLY A 871 -1.77 26.58 24.29
N SER A 872 -1.26 27.79 24.55
CA SER A 872 0.19 28.07 24.64
C SER A 872 0.97 27.52 23.44
N HIS A 873 0.34 27.56 22.27
CA HIS A 873 0.72 26.77 21.10
C HIS A 873 2.13 27.07 20.61
N THR A 874 2.52 28.34 20.63
CA THR A 874 3.88 28.78 20.23
C THR A 874 4.93 28.20 21.15
N LEU A 875 4.70 28.26 22.48
CA LEU A 875 5.63 27.69 23.45
C LEU A 875 5.66 26.17 23.40
N HIS A 876 4.52 25.55 23.12
CA HIS A 876 4.43 24.10 22.94
C HIS A 876 5.26 23.64 21.73
N HIS A 877 5.22 24.36 20.59
CA HIS A 877 6.09 24.08 19.45
C HIS A 877 7.58 24.23 19.77
N LEU A 878 7.96 25.28 20.50
CA LEU A 878 9.36 25.52 20.86
C LEU A 878 9.89 24.55 21.94
N LEU A 879 9.02 24.04 22.81
CA LEU A 879 9.34 23.18 23.96
C LEU A 879 8.33 22.00 24.07
N PRO A 880 8.24 21.11 23.06
CA PRO A 880 7.16 20.13 22.95
C PRO A 880 7.13 19.11 24.09
N THR A 881 8.29 18.84 24.71
CA THR A 881 8.40 17.92 25.84
C THR A 881 7.93 18.49 27.17
N VAL A 882 7.73 19.81 27.27
CA VAL A 882 7.33 20.48 28.52
C VAL A 882 5.83 20.41 28.67
N ASP A 883 5.37 19.92 29.82
CA ASP A 883 3.96 19.86 30.13
C ASP A 883 3.30 21.24 30.02
N HIS A 884 2.10 21.28 29.47
CA HIS A 884 1.32 22.51 29.30
C HIS A 884 1.13 23.31 30.61
N HIS A 885 1.18 22.64 31.76
CA HIS A 885 1.15 23.30 33.07
C HIS A 885 2.39 24.16 33.36
N TYR A 886 3.56 23.78 32.83
CA TYR A 886 4.83 24.48 33.06
C TYR A 886 5.16 25.53 32.00
N LEU A 887 4.61 25.42 30.78
CA LEU A 887 4.83 26.40 29.70
C LEU A 887 4.60 27.87 30.13
N PRO A 888 3.59 28.22 30.96
CA PRO A 888 3.40 29.59 31.43
C PRO A 888 4.61 30.18 32.17
N LEU A 889 5.46 29.36 32.80
CA LEU A 889 6.69 29.81 33.46
C LEU A 889 7.70 30.38 32.46
N CYS A 890 7.67 29.91 31.21
CA CYS A 890 8.56 30.34 30.14
C CYS A 890 8.08 31.61 29.41
N VAL A 891 6.86 32.10 29.68
CA VAL A 891 6.30 33.28 28.99
C VAL A 891 7.18 34.53 29.15
N PRO A 892 7.68 34.89 30.36
CA PRO A 892 8.57 36.04 30.50
C PRO A 892 9.87 35.90 29.71
N ALA A 893 10.46 34.70 29.71
CA ALA A 893 11.66 34.37 28.94
C ALA A 893 11.42 34.50 27.42
N PHE A 894 10.26 34.04 26.95
CA PHE A 894 9.84 34.14 25.56
C PHE A 894 9.65 35.60 25.14
N LEU A 895 8.86 36.38 25.89
CA LEU A 895 8.60 37.79 25.57
C LEU A 895 9.89 38.63 25.53
N LYS A 896 10.80 38.41 26.50
CA LYS A 896 12.11 39.06 26.50
C LYS A 896 12.95 38.71 25.27
N THR A 897 12.86 37.47 24.78
CA THR A 897 13.58 37.04 23.57
C THR A 897 12.94 37.59 22.31
N CYS A 898 11.60 37.65 22.25
CA CYS A 898 10.88 38.34 21.18
C CYS A 898 11.27 39.83 21.08
N GLU A 899 11.38 40.53 22.22
CA GLU A 899 11.81 41.93 22.24
C GLU A 899 13.23 42.11 21.70
N GLU A 900 14.18 41.27 22.13
CA GLU A 900 15.59 41.33 21.69
C GLU A 900 15.77 41.08 20.20
N PHE A 901 14.99 40.16 19.62
CA PHE A 901 15.05 39.82 18.20
C PHE A 901 14.05 40.64 17.36
N ASN A 902 13.34 41.59 17.96
CA ASN A 902 12.33 42.43 17.32
C ASN A 902 11.25 41.62 16.58
N VAL A 903 10.70 40.60 17.25
CA VAL A 903 9.67 39.70 16.72
C VAL A 903 8.37 39.90 17.49
N SER A 904 7.25 40.06 16.79
CA SER A 904 5.95 40.26 17.45
C SER A 904 5.48 39.00 18.20
N PRO A 905 5.11 39.07 19.49
CA PRO A 905 4.48 37.98 20.24
C PRO A 905 2.94 37.98 20.14
N ASP A 906 2.37 38.67 19.14
CA ASP A 906 0.92 38.90 19.05
C ASP A 906 0.08 37.61 19.08
N LYS A 907 -0.99 37.69 19.87
CA LYS A 907 -2.00 36.64 20.02
C LYS A 907 -3.27 37.01 19.28
N TRP A 908 -3.95 36.02 18.70
CA TRP A 908 -5.21 36.23 17.97
C TRP A 908 -6.39 35.55 18.67
N THR A 909 -7.61 35.88 18.25
CA THR A 909 -8.81 35.19 18.74
C THR A 909 -9.04 33.89 17.97
N GLN A 910 -9.69 32.90 18.60
CA GLN A 910 -10.04 31.65 17.92
C GLN A 910 -10.86 31.91 16.66
N TRP A 911 -11.76 32.89 16.73
CA TRP A 911 -12.64 33.26 15.61
C TRP A 911 -11.87 33.86 14.42
N LYS A 912 -10.81 34.63 14.69
CA LYS A 912 -9.94 35.18 13.63
C LYS A 912 -9.24 34.04 12.89
N LEU A 913 -8.70 33.06 13.61
CA LEU A 913 -8.01 31.92 13.03
C LEU A 913 -8.95 31.00 12.24
N LEU A 914 -10.13 30.67 12.78
CA LEU A 914 -11.14 29.88 12.06
C LEU A 914 -11.54 30.53 10.73
N LYS A 915 -11.77 31.85 10.71
CA LYS A 915 -12.02 32.58 9.46
C LYS A 915 -10.80 32.57 8.53
N GLY A 916 -9.62 32.70 9.11
CA GLY A 916 -8.34 32.65 8.42
C GLY A 916 -8.14 31.35 7.66
N GLN A 917 -8.37 30.21 8.33
CA GLN A 917 -8.16 28.88 7.77
C GLN A 917 -8.94 28.69 6.45
N PHE A 918 -10.21 29.05 6.40
CA PHE A 918 -11.01 28.98 5.17
C PHE A 918 -10.61 30.02 4.11
N ARG A 919 -10.05 31.17 4.50
CA ARG A 919 -9.46 32.13 3.56
C ARG A 919 -8.16 31.59 2.97
N GLN A 920 -7.35 30.91 3.78
CA GLN A 920 -6.07 30.35 3.37
C GLN A 920 -6.22 29.29 2.27
N ILE A 921 -7.26 28.45 2.37
CA ILE A 921 -7.58 27.47 1.32
C ILE A 921 -7.72 28.11 -0.08
N MET A 922 -8.27 29.33 -0.15
CA MET A 922 -8.42 30.05 -1.43
C MET A 922 -7.18 30.84 -1.84
N ARG A 923 -6.18 30.96 -0.96
CA ARG A 923 -5.06 31.88 -1.18
C ARG A 923 -4.17 31.34 -2.30
N THR A 924 -3.99 32.18 -3.32
CA THR A 924 -3.07 31.97 -4.45
C THR A 924 -1.88 32.93 -4.41
N GLU A 925 -2.03 34.06 -3.72
CA GLU A 925 -1.04 35.11 -3.60
C GLU A 925 0.10 34.69 -2.66
N VAL A 926 1.32 35.00 -3.10
CA VAL A 926 2.54 34.90 -2.31
C VAL A 926 2.64 36.13 -1.42
N LYS A 927 2.92 35.94 -0.12
CA LYS A 927 3.08 37.05 0.83
C LYS A 927 4.39 36.94 1.62
N LYS A 928 4.83 38.07 2.18
CA LYS A 928 5.86 38.12 3.21
C LYS A 928 5.16 38.01 4.57
N ASN A 929 5.15 36.80 5.14
CA ASN A 929 4.37 36.46 6.34
C ASN A 929 5.22 36.14 7.58
N HIS A 930 6.53 36.40 7.53
CA HIS A 930 7.37 36.33 8.72
C HIS A 930 7.14 37.55 9.63
N ARG A 931 7.22 37.32 10.95
CA ARG A 931 6.92 38.29 12.01
C ARG A 931 7.96 39.39 12.16
#